data_AF-A0A934ZJY6-F1
#
_entry.id   AF-A0A934ZJY6-F1
#
_cell.length_a   1.000
_cell.length_b   1.000
_cell.length_c   1.000
_cell.angle_alpha   90.00
_cell.angle_beta   90.00
_cell.angle_gamma   90.00
#
_symmetry.space_group_name_H-M   'P 1'
#
loop_
_entity.id
_entity.type
_entity.pdbx_description
1 polymer ?
#
loop_
_entity_poly.entity_id
_entity_poly.type
_entity_poly.pdbx_seq_one_letter_code
_entity_poly.pdbx_strand_id
1 'polypeptide(L)'
;MSFAEGPDGTRLFYESDGDGPAVVLCDGIACEGFIWRYLQPALTPAHRVIHFNYRGHGRSGPPVDPERVGVEDHARDLHCVLAHAGVSRAVIIAHSMGTQVALEAWRQKHDAVAGMVLICGSYGLITRTFHGSDLLSVALPKAMELQQRFPGLMRALWSRGPVGLSLWVARALGEVDALRLRPEDLAPYFEHVGRLEPGMFLRMLAAAGAHNAEDLLSEVTAPTLVIAGERDTFTPVRYAEQMARQIRGATFVRLDGASHTAPSSSPSACRTRSSASSRGSMPMRVDPRTRHVLTALALLYTAQGIPFGFAAEYLPVVLREMGYSRTFIASMFWLQLPWQLKPLWAPLGDHPRVRPYARHILLALQCALALATASYAFFPVATSLPFWFALTALSALLASTQDIFVDAFAVRSLDSLGRGYGNTAQVAGYRVGIVLGGVALLHYQTRWGTTPTLLACASIILLAGLGAFALRHDAPSQEPGPSAAPRPTLLVVLDQLRSVVGPGVWRVAALAVTYKLGAHTASALIKPMLVDHGWTREAIKDAVVLYGTGASIFGAALGGLLHRRVREARALGIAAVAQAASMIPLAMAAAQGAPRDITLAAIIAEHLASGLGTTVLFAALMSATNRERAALHYTVLTSLNAVAIASGGYAGSITADVAGLSAAVALAMVLSVAPCALLFRWSAHSARSSGMEAAEVEDSLTVRGGSL
;
A
#
# COMPACT_ATOMS: atom_id res chain seq x y z
N MET A 1 12.21 -34.97 26.79
CA MET A 1 11.73 -34.96 25.40
C MET A 1 11.10 -36.29 25.09
N SER A 2 9.87 -36.30 24.59
CA SER A 2 9.07 -37.52 24.41
C SER A 2 8.21 -37.43 23.14
N PHE A 3 7.70 -38.56 22.67
CA PHE A 3 6.77 -38.62 21.56
C PHE A 3 5.47 -39.29 22.02
N ALA A 4 4.34 -38.67 21.70
CA ALA A 4 3.02 -39.26 21.82
C ALA A 4 2.53 -39.70 20.44
N GLU A 5 1.59 -40.63 20.40
CA GLU A 5 0.85 -40.95 19.17
C GLU A 5 -0.48 -40.21 19.17
N GLY A 6 -0.74 -39.49 18.08
CA GLY A 6 -2.03 -38.86 17.82
C GLY A 6 -3.11 -39.89 17.48
N PRO A 7 -4.38 -39.47 17.38
CA PRO A 7 -5.50 -40.40 17.17
C PRO A 7 -5.42 -41.21 15.86
N ASP A 8 -4.70 -40.69 14.86
CA ASP A 8 -4.49 -41.31 13.56
C ASP A 8 -3.11 -41.99 13.43
N GLY A 9 -2.37 -42.14 14.54
CA GLY A 9 -1.01 -42.68 14.56
C GLY A 9 0.07 -41.65 14.20
N THR A 10 -0.27 -40.38 14.00
CA THR A 10 0.73 -39.32 13.77
C THR A 10 1.66 -39.21 14.98
N ARG A 11 2.98 -39.20 14.72
CA ARG A 11 3.98 -39.07 15.77
C ARG A 11 4.11 -37.61 16.22
N LEU A 12 3.74 -37.31 17.46
CA LEU A 12 3.69 -35.96 18.03
C LEU A 12 4.84 -35.74 19.00
N PHE A 13 5.69 -34.75 18.72
CA PHE A 13 6.76 -34.36 19.60
C PHE A 13 6.26 -33.46 20.72
N TYR A 14 6.71 -33.72 21.95
CA TYR A 14 6.51 -32.81 23.07
C TYR A 14 7.67 -32.82 24.08
N GLU A 15 7.78 -31.71 24.80
CA GLU A 15 8.68 -31.49 25.93
C GLU A 15 7.86 -31.25 27.20
N SER A 16 8.45 -31.59 28.35
CA SER A 16 7.80 -31.49 29.66
C SER A 16 8.88 -31.17 30.68
N ASP A 17 8.86 -29.96 31.23
CA ASP A 17 9.86 -29.49 32.19
C ASP A 17 9.19 -29.00 33.48
N GLY A 18 9.79 -29.33 34.63
CA GLY A 18 9.29 -28.95 35.96
C GLY A 18 8.27 -29.92 36.56
N ASP A 19 7.99 -29.77 37.85
CA ASP A 19 7.22 -30.74 38.66
C ASP A 19 5.95 -30.15 39.32
N GLY A 20 5.56 -28.93 38.95
CA GLY A 20 4.39 -28.24 39.51
C GLY A 20 3.06 -28.56 38.81
N PRO A 21 2.00 -27.77 39.06
CA PRO A 21 0.74 -27.86 38.33
C PRO A 21 0.96 -27.75 36.82
N ALA A 22 0.21 -28.53 36.04
CA ALA A 22 0.45 -28.63 34.61
C ALA A 22 -0.03 -27.40 33.83
N VAL A 23 0.85 -26.89 32.97
CA VAL A 23 0.59 -25.85 31.99
C VAL A 23 0.97 -26.40 30.62
N VAL A 24 0.14 -26.19 29.61
CA VAL A 24 0.45 -26.60 28.23
C VAL A 24 0.48 -25.41 27.29
N LEU A 25 1.54 -25.32 26.48
CA LEU A 25 1.77 -24.25 25.52
C LEU A 25 1.30 -24.68 24.14
N CYS A 26 0.36 -23.92 23.57
CA CYS A 26 -0.21 -24.15 22.23
C CYS A 26 0.27 -23.08 21.26
N ASP A 27 1.08 -23.50 20.30
CA ASP A 27 1.73 -22.64 19.31
C ASP A 27 0.73 -21.92 18.36
N GLY A 28 1.23 -20.86 17.73
CA GLY A 28 0.60 -20.28 16.55
C GLY A 28 0.82 -21.13 15.29
N ILE A 29 0.19 -20.73 14.19
CA ILE A 29 0.41 -21.38 12.89
C ILE A 29 1.89 -21.28 12.49
N ALA A 30 2.47 -22.35 11.94
CA ALA A 30 3.87 -22.35 11.51
C ALA A 30 4.91 -22.12 12.63
N CYS A 31 4.51 -22.22 13.90
CA CYS A 31 5.42 -22.08 15.03
C CYS A 31 5.92 -23.46 15.52
N GLU A 32 7.16 -23.47 16.03
CA GLU A 32 7.78 -24.65 16.69
C GLU A 32 8.30 -24.33 18.10
N GLY A 33 7.72 -23.33 18.78
CA GLY A 33 8.06 -22.98 20.17
C GLY A 33 8.92 -21.74 20.39
N PHE A 34 9.49 -21.13 19.34
CA PHE A 34 10.33 -19.93 19.48
C PHE A 34 9.61 -18.78 20.21
N ILE A 35 8.28 -18.69 20.07
CA ILE A 35 7.45 -17.65 20.69
C ILE A 35 7.49 -17.73 22.23
N TRP A 36 7.77 -18.92 22.78
CA TRP A 36 7.80 -19.21 24.21
C TRP A 36 9.16 -19.02 24.87
N ARG A 37 10.20 -18.62 24.11
CA ARG A 37 11.60 -18.49 24.56
C ARG A 37 11.77 -17.80 25.93
N TYR A 38 10.93 -16.81 26.24
CA TYR A 38 10.98 -16.05 27.49
C TYR A 38 9.91 -16.42 28.51
N LEU A 39 8.84 -17.10 28.08
CA LEU A 39 7.70 -17.44 28.92
C LEU A 39 7.88 -18.82 29.56
N GLN A 40 8.31 -19.83 28.79
CA GLN A 40 8.52 -21.18 29.31
C GLN A 40 9.53 -21.20 30.48
N PRO A 41 10.75 -20.63 30.38
CA PRO A 41 11.69 -20.61 31.51
C PRO A 41 11.18 -19.85 32.74
N ALA A 42 10.24 -18.91 32.55
CA ALA A 42 9.65 -18.16 33.66
C ALA A 42 8.52 -18.94 34.36
N LEU A 43 7.93 -19.93 33.70
CA LEU A 43 6.85 -20.77 34.23
C LEU A 43 7.37 -22.04 34.89
N THR A 44 8.42 -22.65 34.32
CA THR A 44 9.02 -23.92 34.78
C THR A 44 9.37 -23.98 36.27
N PRO A 45 9.83 -22.90 36.95
CA PRO A 45 10.12 -22.97 38.38
C PRO A 45 8.90 -23.26 39.27
N ALA A 46 7.68 -22.94 38.79
CA ALA A 46 6.45 -23.08 39.57
C ALA A 46 5.44 -24.07 38.96
N HIS A 47 5.65 -24.50 37.71
CA HIS A 47 4.70 -25.31 36.94
C HIS A 47 5.43 -26.41 36.19
N ARG A 48 4.72 -27.51 35.92
CA ARG A 48 5.13 -28.47 34.91
C ARG A 48 4.68 -27.96 33.55
N VAL A 49 5.62 -27.45 32.75
CA VAL A 49 5.34 -26.84 31.45
C VAL A 49 5.50 -27.87 30.36
N ILE A 50 4.42 -28.13 29.63
CA ILE A 50 4.37 -29.02 28.48
C ILE A 50 4.27 -28.18 27.21
N HIS A 51 5.12 -28.43 26.23
CA HIS A 51 5.03 -27.80 24.91
C HIS A 51 5.08 -28.89 23.85
N PHE A 52 4.15 -28.88 22.91
CA PHE A 52 4.10 -29.85 21.83
C PHE A 52 4.12 -29.15 20.49
N ASN A 53 4.74 -29.77 19.49
CA ASN A 53 4.66 -29.29 18.13
C ASN A 53 3.42 -29.88 17.46
N TYR A 54 2.65 -29.05 16.76
CA TYR A 54 1.56 -29.53 15.93
C TYR A 54 2.07 -30.54 14.89
N ARG A 55 1.23 -31.48 14.48
CA ARG A 55 1.49 -32.35 13.31
C ARG A 55 2.02 -31.52 12.13
N GLY A 56 3.09 -32.01 11.50
CA GLY A 56 3.78 -31.31 10.42
C GLY A 56 4.68 -30.13 10.84
N HIS A 57 4.74 -29.79 12.13
CA HIS A 57 5.57 -28.71 12.67
C HIS A 57 6.69 -29.24 13.53
N GLY A 58 7.73 -28.42 13.65
CA GLY A 58 8.97 -28.72 14.35
C GLY A 58 9.43 -30.15 14.16
N ARG A 59 9.34 -30.93 15.24
CA ARG A 59 9.80 -32.32 15.31
C ARG A 59 8.67 -33.34 15.25
N SER A 60 7.42 -32.91 15.18
CA SER A 60 6.28 -33.79 14.94
C SER A 60 6.30 -34.27 13.49
N GLY A 61 5.88 -35.53 13.28
CA GLY A 61 5.74 -36.09 11.94
C GLY A 61 4.63 -35.39 11.14
N PRO A 62 4.66 -35.50 9.80
CA PRO A 62 3.51 -35.11 8.98
C PRO A 62 2.29 -35.97 9.36
N PRO A 63 1.07 -35.46 9.17
CA PRO A 63 -0.12 -36.26 9.42
C PRO A 63 -0.16 -37.49 8.51
N VAL A 64 -0.67 -38.60 9.05
CA VAL A 64 -0.88 -39.84 8.27
C VAL A 64 -1.90 -39.60 7.15
N ASP A 65 -2.97 -38.85 7.46
CA ASP A 65 -3.93 -38.33 6.50
C ASP A 65 -3.66 -36.83 6.26
N PRO A 66 -3.20 -36.42 5.05
CA PRO A 66 -2.91 -35.02 4.74
C PRO A 66 -4.07 -34.03 4.93
N GLU A 67 -5.32 -34.50 4.99
CA GLU A 67 -6.48 -33.65 5.25
C GLU A 67 -6.72 -33.42 6.75
N ARG A 68 -6.14 -34.23 7.63
CA ARG A 68 -6.23 -34.08 9.09
C ARG A 68 -5.17 -33.14 9.63
N VAL A 69 -5.31 -31.86 9.33
CA VAL A 69 -4.41 -30.79 9.81
C VAL A 69 -5.19 -29.57 10.31
N GLY A 70 -6.45 -29.80 10.72
CA GLY A 70 -7.34 -28.76 11.23
C GLY A 70 -7.13 -28.42 12.70
N VAL A 71 -7.82 -27.38 13.15
CA VAL A 71 -7.82 -26.95 14.56
C VAL A 71 -8.31 -28.07 15.48
N GLU A 72 -9.36 -28.77 15.05
CA GLU A 72 -9.98 -29.89 15.76
C GLU A 72 -9.02 -31.08 15.88
N ASP A 73 -8.18 -31.31 14.87
CA ASP A 73 -7.15 -32.36 14.90
C ASP A 73 -6.04 -32.01 15.89
N HIS A 74 -5.60 -30.76 15.92
CA HIS A 74 -4.61 -30.28 16.89
C HIS A 74 -5.13 -30.28 18.34
N ALA A 75 -6.42 -30.02 18.55
CA ALA A 75 -7.05 -30.14 19.86
C ALA A 75 -7.09 -31.61 20.34
N ARG A 76 -7.36 -32.55 19.43
CA ARG A 76 -7.28 -34.00 19.74
C ARG A 76 -5.84 -34.44 20.04
N ASP A 77 -4.86 -33.92 19.29
CA ASP A 77 -3.44 -34.15 19.54
C ASP A 77 -3.02 -33.67 20.93
N LEU A 78 -3.47 -32.49 21.33
CA LEU A 78 -3.22 -31.94 22.66
C LEU A 78 -3.69 -32.91 23.76
N HIS A 79 -4.90 -33.47 23.64
CA HIS A 79 -5.41 -34.44 24.61
C HIS A 79 -4.57 -35.72 24.66
N CYS A 80 -4.09 -36.21 23.51
CA CYS A 80 -3.21 -37.37 23.44
C CYS A 80 -1.85 -37.10 24.11
N VAL A 81 -1.28 -35.91 23.88
CA VAL A 81 -0.04 -35.47 24.53
C VAL A 81 -0.21 -35.37 26.05
N LEU A 82 -1.29 -34.74 26.53
CA LEU A 82 -1.56 -34.63 27.96
C LEU A 82 -1.75 -36.00 28.62
N ALA A 83 -2.50 -36.91 27.98
CA ALA A 83 -2.68 -38.27 28.46
C ALA A 83 -1.35 -39.03 28.53
N HIS A 84 -0.54 -38.97 27.47
CA HIS A 84 0.78 -39.59 27.44
C HIS A 84 1.75 -38.99 28.47
N ALA A 85 1.63 -37.70 28.76
CA ALA A 85 2.39 -37.02 29.82
C ALA A 85 1.90 -37.34 31.25
N GLY A 86 0.80 -38.10 31.39
CA GLY A 86 0.19 -38.42 32.68
C GLY A 86 -0.53 -37.22 33.32
N VAL A 87 -1.02 -36.29 32.52
CA VAL A 87 -1.72 -35.08 32.97
C VAL A 87 -3.20 -35.19 32.65
N SER A 88 -4.03 -35.26 33.69
CA SER A 88 -5.49 -35.30 33.55
C SER A 88 -6.14 -33.92 33.39
N ARG A 89 -5.47 -32.87 33.89
CA ARG A 89 -5.99 -31.49 33.87
C ARG A 89 -4.86 -30.46 33.80
N ALA A 90 -4.95 -29.48 32.91
CA ALA A 90 -3.92 -28.45 32.70
C ALA A 90 -4.49 -27.05 32.41
N VAL A 91 -3.70 -26.01 32.68
CA VAL A 91 -3.96 -24.66 32.16
C VAL A 91 -3.40 -24.57 30.74
N ILE A 92 -4.20 -24.11 29.78
CA ILE A 92 -3.75 -23.93 28.39
C ILE A 92 -3.30 -22.49 28.18
N ILE A 93 -2.05 -22.29 27.78
CA ILE A 93 -1.54 -20.98 27.32
C ILE A 93 -1.35 -21.06 25.82
N ALA A 94 -2.04 -20.21 25.09
CA ALA A 94 -2.17 -20.33 23.65
C ALA A 94 -1.85 -19.03 22.91
N HIS A 95 -1.14 -19.13 21.80
CA HIS A 95 -0.80 -18.00 20.93
C HIS A 95 -1.43 -18.14 19.55
N SER A 96 -1.99 -17.05 19.00
CA SER A 96 -2.50 -17.01 17.62
C SER A 96 -3.47 -18.15 17.30
N MET A 97 -3.24 -18.96 16.26
CA MET A 97 -4.06 -20.15 15.95
C MET A 97 -4.27 -21.08 17.16
N GLY A 98 -3.30 -21.15 18.08
CA GLY A 98 -3.43 -21.92 19.31
C GLY A 98 -4.62 -21.51 20.16
N THR A 99 -5.13 -20.27 20.05
CA THR A 99 -6.34 -19.88 20.80
C THR A 99 -7.57 -20.61 20.31
N GLN A 100 -7.66 -20.89 19.00
CA GLN A 100 -8.70 -21.74 18.44
C GLN A 100 -8.53 -23.18 18.94
N VAL A 101 -7.30 -23.68 18.97
CA VAL A 101 -6.99 -25.03 19.50
C VAL A 101 -7.37 -25.15 20.98
N ALA A 102 -7.14 -24.13 21.80
CA ALA A 102 -7.50 -24.12 23.21
C ALA A 102 -9.01 -24.14 23.43
N LEU A 103 -9.76 -23.32 22.68
CA LEU A 103 -11.23 -23.32 22.72
C LEU A 103 -11.79 -24.67 22.28
N GLU A 104 -11.24 -25.24 21.21
CA GLU A 104 -11.68 -26.52 20.68
C GLU A 104 -11.30 -27.69 21.62
N ALA A 105 -10.15 -27.62 22.30
CA ALA A 105 -9.78 -28.58 23.33
C ALA A 105 -10.76 -28.55 24.51
N TRP A 106 -11.23 -27.35 24.91
CA TRP A 106 -12.27 -27.20 25.92
C TRP A 106 -13.61 -27.79 25.44
N ARG A 107 -14.01 -27.53 24.18
CA ARG A 107 -15.22 -28.12 23.57
C ARG A 107 -15.19 -29.64 23.65
N GLN A 108 -14.05 -30.24 23.30
CA GLN A 108 -13.89 -31.69 23.25
C GLN A 108 -13.86 -32.32 24.65
N LYS A 109 -13.27 -31.65 25.65
CA LYS A 109 -13.09 -32.22 27.00
C LYS A 109 -12.94 -31.13 28.07
N HIS A 110 -14.04 -30.49 28.47
CA HIS A 110 -14.04 -29.36 29.40
C HIS A 110 -13.35 -29.66 30.75
N ASP A 111 -13.49 -30.89 31.27
CA ASP A 111 -12.89 -31.30 32.56
C ASP A 111 -11.36 -31.32 32.54
N ALA A 112 -10.75 -31.48 31.36
CA ALA A 112 -9.30 -31.49 31.19
C ALA A 112 -8.68 -30.08 31.22
N VAL A 113 -9.48 -29.03 31.16
CA VAL A 113 -9.02 -27.64 31.08
C VAL A 113 -9.22 -26.93 32.43
N ALA A 114 -8.13 -26.68 33.14
CA ALA A 114 -8.15 -25.95 34.41
C ALA A 114 -8.37 -24.44 34.23
N GLY A 115 -7.97 -23.89 33.09
CA GLY A 115 -8.05 -22.48 32.74
C GLY A 115 -7.38 -22.21 31.40
N MET A 116 -7.58 -21.02 30.85
CA MET A 116 -7.04 -20.61 29.54
C MET A 116 -6.38 -19.23 29.60
N VAL A 117 -5.24 -19.09 28.93
CA VAL A 117 -4.61 -17.81 28.62
C VAL A 117 -4.50 -17.69 27.10
N LEU A 118 -5.32 -16.84 26.51
CA LEU A 118 -5.47 -16.68 25.06
C LEU A 118 -4.74 -15.41 24.62
N ILE A 119 -3.60 -15.54 23.94
CA ILE A 119 -2.68 -14.44 23.62
C ILE A 119 -2.65 -14.18 22.11
N CYS A 120 -2.96 -12.96 21.70
CA CYS A 120 -2.88 -12.52 20.29
C CYS A 120 -3.52 -13.53 19.33
N GLY A 121 -4.74 -13.97 19.64
CA GLY A 121 -5.49 -14.94 18.83
C GLY A 121 -6.97 -14.56 18.70
N SER A 122 -7.71 -15.29 17.86
CA SER A 122 -9.16 -15.12 17.68
C SER A 122 -9.90 -16.44 17.94
N TYR A 123 -11.22 -16.36 18.07
CA TYR A 123 -12.11 -17.52 18.15
C TYR A 123 -12.51 -18.07 16.76
N GLY A 124 -12.14 -17.38 15.67
CA GLY A 124 -12.49 -17.75 14.30
C GLY A 124 -12.07 -16.70 13.25
N LEU A 125 -12.39 -16.97 11.98
CA LEU A 125 -12.35 -16.03 10.85
C LEU A 125 -10.97 -15.48 10.44
N ILE A 126 -9.87 -16.20 10.69
CA ILE A 126 -8.50 -15.68 10.46
C ILE A 126 -8.27 -15.19 9.01
N THR A 127 -8.95 -15.80 8.03
CA THR A 127 -8.91 -15.39 6.61
C THR A 127 -9.64 -14.07 6.31
N ARG A 128 -10.59 -13.65 7.16
CA ARG A 128 -11.30 -12.36 7.09
C ARG A 128 -10.70 -11.31 8.05
N THR A 129 -9.86 -11.71 9.00
CA THR A 129 -9.21 -10.80 9.95
C THR A 129 -7.89 -10.22 9.45
N PHE A 130 -7.24 -10.88 8.47
CA PHE A 130 -5.98 -10.43 7.87
C PHE A 130 -6.11 -9.03 7.23
N HIS A 131 -5.54 -8.01 7.89
CA HIS A 131 -5.65 -6.59 7.51
C HIS A 131 -7.07 -6.04 7.31
N GLY A 132 -8.12 -6.75 7.79
CA GLY A 132 -9.51 -6.34 7.64
C GLY A 132 -10.05 -6.36 6.20
N SER A 133 -9.52 -7.25 5.34
CA SER A 133 -9.96 -7.42 3.95
C SER A 133 -10.22 -8.90 3.62
N ASP A 134 -11.17 -9.17 2.72
CA ASP A 134 -11.44 -10.54 2.21
C ASP A 134 -10.35 -11.07 1.26
N LEU A 135 -9.24 -10.33 1.07
CA LEU A 135 -8.22 -10.63 0.07
C LEU A 135 -7.59 -12.02 0.26
N LEU A 136 -7.34 -12.43 1.51
CA LEU A 136 -6.76 -13.75 1.79
C LEU A 136 -7.72 -14.88 1.41
N SER A 137 -9.03 -14.69 1.65
CA SER A 137 -10.06 -15.66 1.28
C SER A 137 -10.22 -15.85 -0.23
N VAL A 138 -9.88 -14.83 -1.03
CA VAL A 138 -9.89 -14.88 -2.51
C VAL A 138 -8.57 -15.42 -3.07
N ALA A 139 -7.45 -15.11 -2.43
CA ALA A 139 -6.12 -15.51 -2.88
C ALA A 139 -5.77 -16.95 -2.51
N LEU A 140 -6.19 -17.43 -1.34
CA LEU A 140 -5.82 -18.75 -0.81
C LEU A 140 -6.27 -19.91 -1.70
N PRO A 141 -7.52 -19.97 -2.21
CA PRO A 141 -7.94 -21.04 -3.13
C PRO A 141 -7.09 -21.09 -4.41
N LYS A 142 -6.74 -19.93 -4.96
CA LYS A 142 -5.88 -19.83 -6.16
C LYS A 142 -4.45 -20.26 -5.89
N ALA A 143 -3.91 -19.92 -4.71
CA ALA A 143 -2.58 -20.36 -4.29
C ALA A 143 -2.54 -21.88 -4.11
N MET A 144 -3.59 -22.48 -3.55
CA MET A 144 -3.74 -23.93 -3.45
C MET A 144 -3.86 -24.60 -4.82
N GLU A 145 -4.66 -24.05 -5.74
CA GLU A 145 -4.76 -24.55 -7.12
C GLU A 145 -3.40 -24.50 -7.84
N LEU A 146 -2.66 -23.40 -7.66
CA LEU A 146 -1.32 -23.23 -8.22
C LEU A 146 -0.32 -24.23 -7.62
N GLN A 147 -0.40 -24.48 -6.30
CA GLN A 147 0.44 -25.45 -5.60
C GLN A 147 0.16 -26.89 -6.08
N GLN A 148 -1.10 -27.24 -6.30
CA GLN A 148 -1.48 -28.55 -6.85
C GLN A 148 -1.02 -28.71 -8.30
N ARG A 149 -1.10 -27.64 -9.10
CA ARG A 149 -0.73 -27.67 -10.53
C ARG A 149 0.78 -27.64 -10.77
N PHE A 150 1.55 -26.99 -9.91
CA PHE A 150 3.01 -26.83 -10.06
C PHE A 150 3.78 -27.03 -8.73
N PRO A 151 3.73 -28.24 -8.12
CA PRO A 151 4.30 -28.48 -6.80
C PRO A 151 5.83 -28.29 -6.74
N GLY A 152 6.55 -28.69 -7.80
CA GLY A 152 8.01 -28.52 -7.87
C GLY A 152 8.45 -27.06 -7.95
N LEU A 153 7.70 -26.22 -8.70
CA LEU A 153 7.95 -24.78 -8.79
C LEU A 153 7.68 -24.09 -7.45
N MET A 154 6.53 -24.40 -6.83
CA MET A 154 6.19 -23.83 -5.52
C MET A 154 7.21 -24.23 -4.46
N ARG A 155 7.64 -25.49 -4.42
CA ARG A 155 8.70 -25.94 -3.51
C ARG A 155 10.02 -25.21 -3.75
N ALA A 156 10.42 -25.02 -5.02
CA ALA A 156 11.65 -24.32 -5.37
C ALA A 156 11.61 -22.82 -5.03
N LEU A 157 10.46 -22.16 -5.19
CA LEU A 157 10.26 -20.76 -4.80
C LEU A 157 10.22 -20.62 -3.27
N TRP A 158 9.54 -21.55 -2.59
CA TRP A 158 9.43 -21.57 -1.13
C TRP A 158 10.78 -21.80 -0.45
N SER A 159 11.55 -22.79 -0.92
CA SER A 159 12.85 -23.14 -0.37
C SER A 159 13.96 -22.12 -0.70
N ARG A 160 13.74 -21.24 -1.68
CA ARG A 160 14.68 -20.17 -2.09
C ARG A 160 14.23 -18.77 -1.66
N GLY A 161 13.09 -18.64 -0.98
CA GLY A 161 12.62 -17.38 -0.45
C GLY A 161 13.63 -16.80 0.56
N PRO A 162 14.17 -15.59 0.35
CA PRO A 162 15.12 -15.02 1.30
C PRO A 162 14.42 -14.80 2.65
N VAL A 163 14.88 -15.46 3.70
CA VAL A 163 14.39 -15.25 5.09
C VAL A 163 14.35 -13.76 5.45
N GLY A 164 15.33 -12.99 4.97
CA GLY A 164 15.37 -11.53 5.12
C GLY A 164 14.25 -10.77 4.39
N LEU A 165 13.79 -11.27 3.24
CA LEU A 165 12.66 -10.69 2.49
C LEU A 165 11.34 -10.99 3.21
N SER A 166 11.14 -12.21 3.70
CA SER A 166 9.95 -12.59 4.47
C SER A 166 9.88 -11.84 5.81
N LEU A 167 11.01 -11.70 6.52
CA LEU A 167 11.14 -10.85 7.72
C LEU A 167 10.84 -9.38 7.41
N TRP A 168 11.35 -8.88 6.29
CA TRP A 168 11.10 -7.51 5.85
C TRP A 168 9.62 -7.29 5.49
N VAL A 169 8.98 -8.23 4.79
CA VAL A 169 7.54 -8.19 4.49
C VAL A 169 6.73 -8.25 5.78
N ALA A 170 7.00 -9.16 6.71
CA ALA A 170 6.27 -9.26 7.97
C ALA A 170 6.44 -8.02 8.87
N ARG A 171 7.66 -7.47 8.95
CA ARG A 171 7.95 -6.19 9.64
C ARG A 171 7.30 -5.02 8.96
N ALA A 172 7.30 -5.00 7.62
CA ALA A 172 6.57 -4.02 6.88
C ALA A 172 5.11 -4.16 7.29
N LEU A 173 4.45 -5.29 7.01
CA LEU A 173 3.02 -5.55 7.22
C LEU A 173 2.52 -5.17 8.64
N GLY A 174 3.38 -5.17 9.65
CA GLY A 174 3.07 -4.77 11.03
C GLY A 174 2.78 -5.97 11.93
N GLU A 175 2.99 -7.17 11.39
CA GLU A 175 2.87 -8.45 12.10
C GLU A 175 3.97 -8.61 13.14
N VAL A 176 5.11 -7.95 12.92
CA VAL A 176 6.29 -7.96 13.79
C VAL A 176 6.61 -6.54 14.24
N ASP A 177 6.68 -6.31 15.55
CA ASP A 177 7.16 -5.04 16.13
C ASP A 177 8.68 -4.91 16.00
N ALA A 178 9.11 -4.22 14.94
CA ALA A 178 10.52 -4.01 14.62
C ALA A 178 11.29 -3.17 15.67
N LEU A 179 10.61 -2.48 16.60
CA LEU A 179 11.26 -1.66 17.64
C LEU A 179 11.53 -2.44 18.93
N ARG A 180 10.78 -3.51 19.19
CA ARG A 180 10.89 -4.30 20.45
C ARG A 180 11.46 -5.71 20.25
N LEU A 181 11.55 -6.21 19.02
CA LEU A 181 12.06 -7.56 18.72
C LEU A 181 13.47 -7.57 18.17
N ARG A 182 14.32 -8.40 18.77
CA ARG A 182 15.65 -8.71 18.25
C ARG A 182 15.49 -9.61 17.01
N PRO A 183 16.23 -9.37 15.90
CA PRO A 183 16.17 -10.22 14.72
C PRO A 183 16.36 -11.71 15.00
N GLU A 184 17.21 -12.04 15.99
CA GLU A 184 17.49 -13.40 16.48
C GLU A 184 16.27 -14.11 17.06
N ASP A 185 15.28 -13.37 17.57
CA ASP A 185 14.09 -13.95 18.18
C ASP A 185 13.05 -14.38 17.12
N LEU A 186 13.21 -13.97 15.86
CA LEU A 186 12.31 -14.33 14.75
C LEU A 186 12.96 -15.17 13.66
N ALA A 187 14.29 -15.16 13.55
CA ALA A 187 14.99 -16.01 12.59
C ALA A 187 14.53 -17.49 12.65
N PRO A 188 14.33 -18.11 13.83
CA PRO A 188 13.84 -19.49 13.91
C PRO A 188 12.46 -19.70 13.29
N TYR A 189 11.55 -18.72 13.38
CA TYR A 189 10.23 -18.81 12.76
C TYR A 189 10.34 -18.91 11.24
N PHE A 190 11.09 -18.00 10.61
CA PHE A 190 11.21 -17.97 9.15
C PHE A 190 12.05 -19.13 8.62
N GLU A 191 13.03 -19.59 9.38
CA GLU A 191 13.78 -20.81 9.08
C GLU A 191 12.87 -22.04 9.13
N HIS A 192 12.00 -22.13 10.14
CA HIS A 192 11.01 -23.20 10.23
C HIS A 192 10.01 -23.15 9.08
N VAL A 193 9.41 -21.99 8.80
CA VAL A 193 8.49 -21.78 7.67
C VAL A 193 9.14 -22.18 6.35
N GLY A 194 10.42 -21.86 6.13
CA GLY A 194 11.15 -22.23 4.92
C GLY A 194 11.35 -23.75 4.76
N ARG A 195 11.27 -24.53 5.85
CA ARG A 195 11.37 -25.99 5.85
C ARG A 195 10.02 -26.70 5.75
N LEU A 196 8.91 -26.01 6.03
CA LEU A 196 7.57 -26.58 5.94
C LEU A 196 7.24 -26.98 4.50
N GLU A 197 6.45 -28.06 4.36
CA GLU A 197 5.86 -28.42 3.08
C GLU A 197 4.79 -27.37 2.71
N PRO A 198 4.88 -26.70 1.54
CA PRO A 198 3.99 -25.59 1.21
C PRO A 198 2.50 -25.98 1.17
N GLY A 199 2.18 -27.18 0.67
CA GLY A 199 0.80 -27.67 0.64
C GLY A 199 0.20 -27.82 2.03
N MET A 200 0.94 -28.42 2.95
CA MET A 200 0.56 -28.60 4.35
C MET A 200 0.36 -27.25 5.06
N PHE A 201 1.26 -26.28 4.86
CA PHE A 201 1.10 -24.93 5.41
C PHE A 201 -0.19 -24.26 4.90
N LEU A 202 -0.45 -24.33 3.59
CA LEU A 202 -1.65 -23.74 2.98
C LEU A 202 -2.94 -24.43 3.45
N ARG A 203 -2.95 -25.77 3.59
CA ARG A 203 -4.10 -26.52 4.12
C ARG A 203 -4.42 -26.13 5.55
N MET A 204 -3.41 -26.05 6.41
CA MET A 204 -3.59 -25.65 7.80
C MET A 204 -4.08 -24.20 7.89
N LEU A 205 -3.54 -23.28 7.08
CA LEU A 205 -4.01 -21.90 7.01
C LEU A 205 -5.47 -21.82 6.57
N ALA A 206 -5.87 -22.65 5.59
CA ALA A 206 -7.25 -22.75 5.15
C ALA A 206 -8.16 -23.29 6.25
N ALA A 207 -7.75 -24.36 6.95
CA ALA A 207 -8.51 -24.95 8.04
C ALA A 207 -8.69 -23.99 9.22
N ALA A 208 -7.62 -23.31 9.66
CA ALA A 208 -7.68 -22.27 10.68
C ALA A 208 -8.60 -21.10 10.29
N GLY A 209 -8.62 -20.77 8.98
CA GLY A 209 -9.51 -19.77 8.41
C GLY A 209 -10.99 -20.18 8.37
N ALA A 210 -11.28 -21.47 8.20
CA ALA A 210 -12.63 -22.03 8.17
C ALA A 210 -13.20 -22.27 9.57
N HIS A 211 -12.34 -22.53 10.56
CA HIS A 211 -12.74 -22.79 11.94
C HIS A 211 -13.39 -21.56 12.61
N ASN A 212 -14.45 -21.81 13.39
CA ASN A 212 -15.13 -20.82 14.21
C ASN A 212 -15.65 -21.47 15.50
N ALA A 213 -15.30 -20.88 16.65
CA ALA A 213 -15.75 -21.27 17.98
C ALA A 213 -16.58 -20.18 18.67
N GLU A 214 -17.20 -19.27 17.91
CA GLU A 214 -18.07 -18.21 18.46
C GLU A 214 -19.26 -18.77 19.25
N ASP A 215 -19.83 -19.87 18.78
CA ASP A 215 -20.93 -20.59 19.43
C ASP A 215 -20.58 -21.02 20.87
N LEU A 216 -19.31 -21.34 21.10
CA LEU A 216 -18.81 -21.85 22.37
C LEU A 216 -18.57 -20.77 23.42
N LEU A 217 -18.31 -19.53 23.00
CA LEU A 217 -17.73 -18.50 23.88
C LEU A 217 -18.58 -18.24 25.13
N SER A 218 -19.91 -18.23 24.97
CA SER A 218 -20.84 -18.01 26.08
C SER A 218 -20.97 -19.20 27.05
N GLU A 219 -20.54 -20.38 26.62
CA GLU A 219 -20.60 -21.63 27.39
C GLU A 219 -19.33 -21.89 28.20
N VAL A 220 -18.20 -21.27 27.82
CA VAL A 220 -16.91 -21.47 28.47
C VAL A 220 -17.00 -21.15 29.97
N THR A 221 -16.82 -22.16 30.81
CA THR A 221 -16.81 -22.06 32.28
C THR A 221 -15.41 -21.99 32.89
N ALA A 222 -14.38 -22.32 32.12
CA ALA A 222 -13.00 -22.29 32.59
C ALA A 222 -12.51 -20.85 32.82
N PRO A 223 -11.80 -20.56 33.92
CA PRO A 223 -11.17 -19.27 34.15
C PRO A 223 -10.31 -18.86 32.94
N THR A 224 -10.60 -17.70 32.35
CA THR A 224 -9.98 -17.28 31.09
C THR A 224 -9.36 -15.90 31.18
N LEU A 225 -8.11 -15.78 30.76
CA LEU A 225 -7.40 -14.53 30.54
C LEU A 225 -7.19 -14.33 29.04
N VAL A 226 -7.62 -13.20 28.51
CA VAL A 226 -7.41 -12.81 27.12
C VAL A 226 -6.41 -11.67 27.05
N ILE A 227 -5.31 -11.86 26.32
CA ILE A 227 -4.24 -10.89 26.14
C ILE A 227 -4.15 -10.52 24.66
N ALA A 228 -4.14 -9.23 24.33
CA ALA A 228 -4.02 -8.79 22.94
C ALA A 228 -3.06 -7.61 22.78
N GLY A 229 -2.26 -7.64 21.70
CA GLY A 229 -1.46 -6.51 21.29
C GLY A 229 -2.32 -5.42 20.64
N GLU A 230 -2.15 -4.17 21.06
CA GLU A 230 -2.88 -3.02 20.50
C GLU A 230 -2.68 -2.86 18.99
N ARG A 231 -1.48 -3.20 18.50
CA ARG A 231 -1.07 -3.10 17.09
C ARG A 231 -1.11 -4.43 16.35
N ASP A 232 -1.76 -5.45 16.91
CA ASP A 232 -1.93 -6.73 16.22
C ASP A 232 -2.81 -6.55 14.98
N THR A 233 -2.21 -6.71 13.79
CA THR A 233 -2.91 -6.63 12.50
C THR A 233 -3.36 -7.98 11.95
N PHE A 234 -2.88 -9.07 12.54
CA PHE A 234 -3.16 -10.44 12.10
C PHE A 234 -4.43 -10.97 12.79
N THR A 235 -4.50 -10.79 14.11
CA THR A 235 -5.69 -11.01 14.95
C THR A 235 -6.05 -9.72 15.67
N PRO A 236 -6.79 -8.81 15.01
CA PRO A 236 -7.07 -7.50 15.55
C PRO A 236 -7.70 -7.52 16.95
N VAL A 237 -7.23 -6.63 17.82
CA VAL A 237 -7.62 -6.50 19.24
C VAL A 237 -9.15 -6.57 19.49
N ARG A 238 -9.97 -6.08 18.55
CA ARG A 238 -11.44 -6.12 18.63
C ARG A 238 -12.00 -7.55 18.79
N TYR A 239 -11.36 -8.56 18.20
CA TYR A 239 -11.81 -9.95 18.32
C TYR A 239 -11.47 -10.51 19.69
N ALA A 240 -10.32 -10.14 20.26
CA ALA A 240 -9.97 -10.47 21.63
C ALA A 240 -10.90 -9.78 22.63
N GLU A 241 -11.27 -8.51 22.40
CA GLU A 241 -12.27 -7.81 23.20
C GLU A 241 -13.65 -8.47 23.11
N GLN A 242 -14.08 -8.88 21.91
CA GLN A 242 -15.33 -9.60 21.71
C GLN A 242 -15.33 -10.95 22.43
N MET A 243 -14.24 -11.70 22.29
CA MET A 243 -14.03 -12.97 22.98
C MET A 243 -14.13 -12.81 24.50
N ALA A 244 -13.42 -11.82 25.06
CA ALA A 244 -13.46 -11.55 26.50
C ALA A 244 -14.83 -11.04 27.00
N ARG A 245 -15.61 -10.37 26.14
CA ARG A 245 -16.99 -9.96 26.48
C ARG A 245 -17.97 -11.13 26.50
N GLN A 246 -17.77 -12.12 25.62
CA GLN A 246 -18.67 -13.27 25.50
C GLN A 246 -18.35 -14.38 26.51
N ILE A 247 -17.07 -14.60 26.84
CA ILE A 247 -16.67 -15.58 27.86
C ILE A 247 -16.99 -15.06 29.26
N ARG A 248 -17.83 -15.80 29.99
CA ARG A 248 -18.29 -15.41 31.32
C ARG A 248 -17.12 -15.37 32.31
N GLY A 249 -16.89 -14.20 32.92
CA GLY A 249 -15.84 -14.02 33.92
C GLY A 249 -14.42 -13.92 33.35
N ALA A 250 -14.27 -13.76 32.03
CA ALA A 250 -12.95 -13.55 31.43
C ALA A 250 -12.32 -12.21 31.86
N THR A 251 -11.01 -12.21 32.03
CA THR A 251 -10.22 -10.99 32.21
C THR A 251 -9.59 -10.59 30.88
N PHE A 252 -9.63 -9.32 30.52
CA PHE A 252 -8.99 -8.79 29.32
C PHE A 252 -7.80 -7.89 29.66
N VAL A 253 -6.67 -8.12 28.98
CA VAL A 253 -5.46 -7.30 29.07
C VAL A 253 -5.06 -6.85 27.67
N ARG A 254 -5.04 -5.53 27.48
CA ARG A 254 -4.49 -4.93 26.26
C ARG A 254 -3.04 -4.51 26.50
N LEU A 255 -2.16 -4.91 25.60
CA LEU A 255 -0.74 -4.58 25.62
C LEU A 255 -0.46 -3.40 24.69
N ASP A 256 -0.21 -2.23 25.28
CA ASP A 256 0.00 -0.99 24.53
C ASP A 256 1.24 -1.06 23.63
N GLY A 257 1.04 -0.70 22.37
CA GLY A 257 2.05 -0.75 21.31
C GLY A 257 2.50 -2.15 20.87
N ALA A 258 2.05 -3.25 21.49
CA ALA A 258 2.47 -4.60 21.14
C ALA A 258 1.82 -5.09 19.83
N SER A 259 2.57 -5.87 19.04
CA SER A 259 2.14 -6.49 17.78
C SER A 259 1.65 -7.93 17.99
N HIS A 260 1.44 -8.68 16.90
CA HIS A 260 1.01 -10.08 16.93
C HIS A 260 1.99 -11.01 17.68
N THR A 261 3.27 -10.64 17.74
CA THR A 261 4.33 -11.38 18.41
C THR A 261 4.54 -10.97 19.87
N ALA A 262 3.47 -10.53 20.55
CA ALA A 262 3.53 -10.00 21.92
C ALA A 262 4.26 -10.89 22.95
N PRO A 263 4.13 -12.24 22.95
CA PRO A 263 4.85 -13.07 23.92
C PRO A 263 6.38 -12.92 23.82
N SER A 264 6.92 -12.64 22.63
CA SER A 264 8.35 -12.43 22.42
C SER A 264 8.77 -10.96 22.53
N SER A 265 7.95 -10.01 22.07
CA SER A 265 8.28 -8.57 22.12
C SER A 265 8.01 -7.92 23.47
N SER A 266 7.18 -8.51 24.33
CA SER A 266 6.78 -7.92 25.62
C SER A 266 6.54 -8.98 26.70
N PRO A 267 7.52 -9.87 26.98
CA PRO A 267 7.34 -11.02 27.85
C PRO A 267 7.02 -10.64 29.30
N SER A 268 7.55 -9.52 29.82
CA SER A 268 7.21 -9.03 31.16
C SER A 268 5.76 -8.59 31.29
N ALA A 269 5.18 -8.01 30.24
CA ALA A 269 3.80 -7.55 30.25
C ALA A 269 2.78 -8.71 30.11
N CYS A 270 3.19 -9.82 29.48
CA CYS A 270 2.42 -11.06 29.51
C CYS A 270 2.50 -11.80 30.87
N ARG A 271 3.44 -11.42 31.75
CA ARG A 271 3.65 -12.02 33.08
C ARG A 271 2.92 -11.29 34.21
N THR A 272 2.61 -10.00 34.06
CA THR A 272 2.04 -9.18 35.15
C THR A 272 0.57 -8.82 34.91
N ARG A 273 -0.22 -8.88 35.99
CA ARG A 273 -1.59 -8.33 36.04
C ARG A 273 -1.46 -6.80 36.06
N SER A 274 -1.35 -6.17 34.89
CA SER A 274 -1.20 -4.72 34.81
C SER A 274 -2.52 -4.02 35.15
N SER A 275 -2.58 -3.45 36.35
CA SER A 275 -3.50 -2.39 36.73
C SER A 275 -3.04 -1.08 36.11
N ALA A 276 -3.61 -0.68 34.97
CA ALA A 276 -3.46 0.68 34.46
C ALA A 276 -4.78 1.13 33.83
N SER A 277 -5.58 1.81 34.65
CA SER A 277 -6.71 2.62 34.17
C SER A 277 -6.22 4.04 33.85
N SER A 278 -6.80 4.61 32.80
CA SER A 278 -6.87 6.04 32.45
C SER A 278 -5.61 6.70 31.87
N ARG A 279 -5.62 6.92 30.54
CA ARG A 279 -5.90 8.20 29.88
C ARG A 279 -5.89 7.99 28.37
N GLY A 280 -6.90 8.54 27.70
CA GLY A 280 -7.26 8.19 26.33
C GLY A 280 -6.15 8.43 25.31
N SER A 281 -5.82 7.39 24.56
CA SER A 281 -5.46 7.52 23.16
C SER A 281 -6.46 6.69 22.36
N MET A 282 -7.09 7.36 21.39
CA MET A 282 -8.16 6.80 20.58
C MET A 282 -7.63 5.70 19.63
N PRO A 283 -8.45 4.69 19.31
CA PRO A 283 -8.07 3.60 18.41
C PRO A 283 -7.75 4.12 17.01
N MET A 284 -6.67 3.63 16.38
CA MET A 284 -6.38 3.85 14.95
C MET A 284 -7.41 3.11 14.08
N ARG A 285 -8.58 3.73 13.92
CA ARG A 285 -9.27 3.74 12.64
C ARG A 285 -8.45 4.66 11.72
N VAL A 286 -8.37 4.39 10.42
CA VAL A 286 -8.23 5.52 9.48
C VAL A 286 -9.38 6.44 9.86
N ASP A 287 -9.07 7.60 10.43
CA ASP A 287 -10.08 8.56 10.91
C ASP A 287 -11.16 8.63 9.83
N PRO A 288 -12.46 8.47 10.16
CA PRO A 288 -13.54 8.69 9.19
C PRO A 288 -13.29 9.93 8.32
N ARG A 289 -12.65 10.98 8.86
CA ARG A 289 -12.19 12.14 8.08
C ARG A 289 -11.13 11.80 7.05
N THR A 290 -10.07 11.09 7.40
CA THR A 290 -9.03 10.65 6.45
C THR A 290 -9.63 9.77 5.36
N ARG A 291 -10.57 8.86 5.68
CA ARG A 291 -11.26 8.05 4.64
C ARG A 291 -12.01 8.93 3.65
N HIS A 292 -12.74 9.95 4.13
CA HIS A 292 -13.43 10.89 3.25
C HIS A 292 -12.47 11.68 2.35
N VAL A 293 -11.31 12.11 2.88
CA VAL A 293 -10.28 12.79 2.08
C VAL A 293 -9.70 11.86 1.00
N LEU A 294 -9.37 10.61 1.35
CA LEU A 294 -8.84 9.64 0.39
C LEU A 294 -9.85 9.33 -0.74
N THR A 295 -11.12 9.11 -0.39
CA THR A 295 -12.18 8.90 -1.38
C THR A 295 -12.35 10.11 -2.28
N ALA A 296 -12.33 11.32 -1.71
CA ALA A 296 -12.42 12.55 -2.49
C ALA A 296 -11.26 12.69 -3.47
N LEU A 297 -10.02 12.43 -3.04
CA LEU A 297 -8.85 12.47 -3.91
C LEU A 297 -8.97 11.45 -5.05
N ALA A 298 -9.38 10.21 -4.76
CA ALA A 298 -9.58 9.19 -5.79
C ALA A 298 -10.64 9.60 -6.83
N LEU A 299 -11.78 10.14 -6.39
CA LEU A 299 -12.83 10.61 -7.28
C LEU A 299 -12.35 11.78 -8.15
N LEU A 300 -11.80 12.83 -7.52
CA LEU A 300 -11.37 14.04 -8.23
C LEU A 300 -10.24 13.74 -9.24
N TYR A 301 -9.30 12.87 -8.91
CA TYR A 301 -8.26 12.43 -9.86
C TYR A 301 -8.80 11.50 -10.95
N THR A 302 -9.83 10.70 -10.68
CA THR A 302 -10.53 9.94 -11.73
C THR A 302 -11.10 10.86 -12.79
N ALA A 303 -11.72 11.98 -12.37
CA ALA A 303 -12.26 12.95 -13.31
C ALA A 303 -11.17 13.62 -14.17
N GLN A 304 -10.01 13.92 -13.60
CA GLN A 304 -8.87 14.47 -14.35
C GLN A 304 -8.26 13.44 -15.31
N GLY A 305 -8.27 12.15 -14.94
CA GLY A 305 -7.70 11.08 -15.75
C GLY A 305 -8.47 10.81 -17.04
N ILE A 306 -9.80 11.00 -17.06
CA ILE A 306 -10.66 10.77 -18.24
C ILE A 306 -10.25 11.62 -19.45
N PRO A 307 -10.23 12.96 -19.38
CA PRO A 307 -9.82 13.79 -20.52
C PRO A 307 -8.36 13.57 -20.92
N PHE A 308 -7.49 13.21 -19.96
CA PHE A 308 -6.11 12.86 -20.28
C PHE A 308 -6.03 11.53 -21.05
N GLY A 309 -6.73 10.48 -20.60
CA GLY A 309 -6.81 9.20 -21.31
C GLY A 309 -7.40 9.34 -22.71
N PHE A 310 -8.38 10.23 -22.85
CA PHE A 310 -8.93 10.59 -24.15
C PHE A 310 -7.86 11.18 -25.09
N ALA A 311 -7.09 12.16 -24.61
CA ALA A 311 -6.05 12.80 -25.41
C ALA A 311 -4.84 11.88 -25.68
N ALA A 312 -4.49 11.01 -24.74
CA ALA A 312 -3.28 10.18 -24.79
C ALA A 312 -3.49 8.80 -25.44
N GLU A 313 -4.70 8.23 -25.34
CA GLU A 313 -4.97 6.85 -25.78
C GLU A 313 -6.07 6.76 -26.85
N TYR A 314 -7.12 7.58 -26.78
CA TYR A 314 -8.24 7.53 -27.74
C TYR A 314 -7.96 8.31 -29.02
N LEU A 315 -7.74 9.62 -28.90
CA LEU A 315 -7.62 10.54 -30.05
C LEU A 315 -6.48 10.18 -31.01
N PRO A 316 -5.27 9.77 -30.55
CA PRO A 316 -4.19 9.32 -31.45
C PRO A 316 -4.58 8.15 -32.35
N VAL A 317 -5.37 7.19 -31.81
CA VAL A 317 -5.81 6.01 -32.56
C VAL A 317 -6.80 6.41 -33.63
N VAL A 318 -7.83 7.19 -33.26
CA VAL A 318 -8.85 7.68 -34.20
C VAL A 318 -8.22 8.51 -35.33
N LEU A 319 -7.32 9.44 -34.99
CA LEU A 319 -6.59 10.24 -35.99
C LEU A 319 -5.77 9.36 -36.94
N ARG A 320 -5.13 8.31 -36.42
CA ARG A 320 -4.33 7.42 -37.26
C ARG A 320 -5.19 6.63 -38.23
N GLU A 321 -6.36 6.17 -37.80
CA GLU A 321 -7.34 5.48 -38.64
C GLU A 321 -7.89 6.39 -39.74
N MET A 322 -8.00 7.70 -39.47
CA MET A 322 -8.37 8.72 -40.45
C MET A 322 -7.23 9.11 -41.40
N GLY A 323 -6.06 8.47 -41.30
CA GLY A 323 -4.92 8.66 -42.21
C GLY A 323 -3.92 9.74 -41.81
N TYR A 324 -4.10 10.43 -40.67
CA TYR A 324 -3.17 11.47 -40.22
C TYR A 324 -1.78 10.91 -39.89
N SER A 325 -0.73 11.70 -40.18
CA SER A 325 0.66 11.29 -39.98
C SER A 325 1.03 11.15 -38.50
N ARG A 326 2.04 10.33 -38.20
CA ARG A 326 2.55 10.13 -36.81
C ARG A 326 3.06 11.45 -36.21
N THR A 327 3.73 12.29 -37.01
CA THR A 327 4.22 13.62 -36.60
C THR A 327 3.07 14.54 -36.21
N PHE A 328 1.99 14.53 -36.98
CA PHE A 328 0.80 15.31 -36.65
C PHE A 328 0.17 14.82 -35.34
N ILE A 329 0.06 13.51 -35.15
CA ILE A 329 -0.45 12.93 -33.89
C ILE A 329 0.44 13.30 -32.71
N ALA A 330 1.78 13.24 -32.85
CA ALA A 330 2.70 13.65 -31.80
C ALA A 330 2.56 15.15 -31.43
N SER A 331 2.21 16.01 -32.39
CA SER A 331 1.96 17.43 -32.15
C SER A 331 0.75 17.70 -31.23
N MET A 332 -0.12 16.71 -31.00
CA MET A 332 -1.23 16.80 -30.04
C MET A 332 -0.75 17.01 -28.60
N PHE A 333 0.53 16.71 -28.31
CA PHE A 333 1.15 17.08 -27.04
C PHE A 333 1.06 18.59 -26.74
N TRP A 334 1.07 19.46 -27.77
CA TRP A 334 0.89 20.92 -27.56
C TRP A 334 -0.46 21.28 -26.96
N LEU A 335 -1.49 20.45 -27.17
CA LEU A 335 -2.80 20.63 -26.52
C LEU A 335 -2.73 20.41 -25.01
N GLN A 336 -1.67 19.76 -24.51
CA GLN A 336 -1.43 19.49 -23.09
C GLN A 336 -0.56 20.56 -22.41
N LEU A 337 -0.15 21.62 -23.13
CA LEU A 337 0.61 22.76 -22.58
C LEU A 337 0.10 23.31 -21.24
N PRO A 338 -1.21 23.33 -20.95
CA PRO A 338 -1.70 23.80 -19.66
C PRO A 338 -1.08 23.07 -18.45
N TRP A 339 -0.72 21.78 -18.55
CA TRP A 339 -0.11 21.03 -17.46
C TRP A 339 1.31 21.51 -17.09
N GLN A 340 2.06 22.04 -18.05
CA GLN A 340 3.39 22.62 -17.81
C GLN A 340 3.28 24.10 -17.40
N LEU A 341 2.27 24.81 -17.89
CA LEU A 341 2.10 26.25 -17.67
C LEU A 341 1.26 26.62 -16.45
N LYS A 342 0.58 25.65 -15.81
CA LYS A 342 -0.25 25.90 -14.62
C LYS A 342 0.43 26.65 -13.46
N PRO A 343 1.77 26.65 -13.27
CA PRO A 343 2.39 27.52 -12.27
C PRO A 343 2.09 29.02 -12.48
N LEU A 344 1.79 29.45 -13.71
CA LEU A 344 1.48 30.86 -14.01
C LEU A 344 0.19 31.36 -13.36
N TRP A 345 -0.79 30.47 -13.11
CA TRP A 345 -2.07 30.83 -12.46
C TRP A 345 -2.32 30.10 -11.14
N ALA A 346 -1.45 29.17 -10.74
CA ALA A 346 -1.47 28.54 -9.42
C ALA A 346 -1.52 29.51 -8.22
N PRO A 347 -0.90 30.70 -8.26
CA PRO A 347 -1.02 31.71 -7.20
C PRO A 347 -2.47 32.09 -6.84
N LEU A 348 -3.40 31.99 -7.80
CA LEU A 348 -4.81 32.27 -7.56
C LEU A 348 -5.42 31.29 -6.54
N GLY A 349 -4.96 30.03 -6.51
CA GLY A 349 -5.46 29.01 -5.57
C GLY A 349 -5.08 29.28 -4.11
N ASP A 350 -4.02 30.06 -3.87
CA ASP A 350 -3.58 30.48 -2.54
C ASP A 350 -4.09 31.87 -2.15
N HIS A 351 -4.70 32.61 -3.08
CA HIS A 351 -5.13 33.98 -2.82
C HIS A 351 -6.26 34.03 -1.76
N PRO A 352 -6.15 34.89 -0.71
CA PRO A 352 -7.13 34.93 0.39
C PRO A 352 -8.58 35.18 -0.04
N ARG A 353 -8.79 35.90 -1.16
CA ARG A 353 -10.13 36.11 -1.75
C ARG A 353 -10.70 34.91 -2.51
N VAL A 354 -9.85 34.02 -3.00
CA VAL A 354 -10.24 32.89 -3.86
C VAL A 354 -10.36 31.60 -3.04
N ARG A 355 -9.41 31.38 -2.13
CA ARG A 355 -9.32 30.18 -1.28
C ARG A 355 -10.64 29.80 -0.57
N PRO A 356 -11.43 30.73 0.01
CA PRO A 356 -12.72 30.37 0.62
C PRO A 356 -13.71 29.75 -0.36
N TYR A 357 -13.63 30.10 -1.65
CA TYR A 357 -14.53 29.61 -2.69
C TYR A 357 -14.01 28.37 -3.43
N ALA A 358 -12.90 27.77 -2.99
CA ALA A 358 -12.25 26.65 -3.67
C ALA A 358 -13.20 25.50 -4.03
N ARG A 359 -14.12 25.13 -3.13
CA ARG A 359 -15.14 24.10 -3.40
C ARG A 359 -16.08 24.48 -4.56
N HIS A 360 -16.57 25.71 -4.58
CA HIS A 360 -17.49 26.19 -5.63
C HIS A 360 -16.78 26.27 -6.98
N ILE A 361 -15.52 26.74 -6.98
CA ILE A 361 -14.67 26.78 -8.16
C ILE A 361 -14.42 25.37 -8.68
N LEU A 362 -14.08 24.42 -7.80
CA LEU A 362 -13.86 23.03 -8.17
C LEU A 362 -15.10 22.39 -8.80
N LEU A 363 -16.29 22.61 -8.22
CA LEU A 363 -17.55 22.14 -8.79
C LEU A 363 -17.87 22.79 -10.15
N ALA A 364 -17.61 24.09 -10.30
CA ALA A 364 -17.80 24.79 -11.57
C ALA A 364 -16.86 24.26 -12.66
N LEU A 365 -15.58 24.04 -12.33
CA LEU A 365 -14.60 23.43 -13.23
C LEU A 365 -15.01 21.99 -13.60
N GLN A 366 -15.53 21.23 -12.64
CA GLN A 366 -16.03 19.87 -12.88
C GLN A 366 -17.20 19.84 -13.87
N CYS A 367 -18.19 20.72 -13.70
CA CYS A 367 -19.32 20.86 -14.60
C CYS A 367 -18.87 21.30 -16.00
N ALA A 368 -17.93 22.26 -16.08
CA ALA A 368 -17.36 22.70 -17.34
C ALA A 368 -16.59 21.57 -18.05
N LEU A 369 -15.83 20.76 -17.31
CA LEU A 369 -15.07 19.64 -17.85
C LEU A 369 -16.01 18.53 -18.36
N ALA A 370 -17.08 18.24 -17.61
CA ALA A 370 -18.11 17.31 -18.04
C ALA A 370 -18.82 17.81 -19.31
N LEU A 371 -19.15 19.10 -19.38
CA LEU A 371 -19.78 19.70 -20.56
C LEU A 371 -18.84 19.65 -21.78
N ALA A 372 -17.55 19.95 -21.61
CA ALA A 372 -16.56 19.83 -22.66
C ALA A 372 -16.45 18.37 -23.15
N THR A 373 -16.47 17.41 -22.23
CA THR A 373 -16.43 15.97 -22.56
C THR A 373 -17.71 15.51 -23.26
N ALA A 374 -18.89 15.97 -22.81
CA ALA A 374 -20.16 15.67 -23.45
C ALA A 374 -20.25 16.29 -24.85
N SER A 375 -19.61 17.44 -25.08
CA SER A 375 -19.63 18.12 -26.37
C SER A 375 -19.05 17.24 -27.49
N TYR A 376 -18.03 16.42 -27.23
CA TYR A 376 -17.54 15.46 -28.24
C TYR A 376 -18.62 14.53 -28.80
N ALA A 377 -19.65 14.22 -28.01
CA ALA A 377 -20.70 13.29 -28.38
C ALA A 377 -21.62 13.81 -29.50
N PHE A 378 -21.63 15.12 -29.74
CA PHE A 378 -22.54 15.79 -30.68
C PHE A 378 -21.84 16.26 -31.97
N PHE A 379 -20.51 16.21 -32.03
CA PHE A 379 -19.74 16.67 -33.18
C PHE A 379 -18.87 15.53 -33.73
N PRO A 380 -19.19 14.95 -34.89
CA PRO A 380 -18.39 13.89 -35.48
C PRO A 380 -16.95 14.32 -35.73
N VAL A 381 -15.99 13.50 -35.29
CA VAL A 381 -14.55 13.79 -35.44
C VAL A 381 -14.15 14.01 -36.91
N ALA A 382 -14.79 13.29 -37.84
CA ALA A 382 -14.55 13.38 -39.27
C ALA A 382 -14.84 14.76 -39.88
N THR A 383 -15.82 15.47 -39.33
CA THR A 383 -16.28 16.75 -39.89
C THR A 383 -15.89 17.95 -39.03
N SER A 384 -15.43 17.72 -37.80
CA SER A 384 -15.29 18.78 -36.79
C SER A 384 -13.93 18.73 -36.07
N LEU A 385 -12.87 18.36 -36.77
CA LEU A 385 -11.57 18.13 -36.16
C LEU A 385 -10.96 19.35 -35.41
N PRO A 386 -11.00 20.59 -35.93
CA PRO A 386 -10.51 21.76 -35.19
C PRO A 386 -11.25 21.95 -33.86
N PHE A 387 -12.55 21.64 -33.83
CA PHE A 387 -13.35 21.71 -32.61
C PHE A 387 -12.92 20.64 -31.59
N TRP A 388 -12.58 19.43 -32.05
CA TRP A 388 -12.02 18.39 -31.19
C TRP A 388 -10.69 18.80 -30.54
N PHE A 389 -9.80 19.48 -31.28
CA PHE A 389 -8.56 20.02 -30.71
C PHE A 389 -8.81 21.14 -29.71
N ALA A 390 -9.74 22.05 -30.01
CA ALA A 390 -10.14 23.10 -29.09
C ALA A 390 -10.72 22.53 -27.79
N LEU A 391 -11.60 21.52 -27.88
CA LEU A 391 -12.13 20.82 -26.71
C LEU A 391 -11.05 20.07 -25.93
N THR A 392 -10.05 19.52 -26.62
CA THR A 392 -8.95 18.76 -25.97
C THR A 392 -8.06 19.72 -25.18
N ALA A 393 -7.69 20.85 -25.77
CA ALA A 393 -6.94 21.90 -25.09
C ALA A 393 -7.74 22.53 -23.94
N LEU A 394 -9.04 22.77 -24.15
CA LEU A 394 -9.94 23.27 -23.10
C LEU A 394 -10.05 22.27 -21.94
N SER A 395 -10.19 20.97 -22.23
CA SER A 395 -10.24 19.93 -21.20
C SER A 395 -8.93 19.85 -20.41
N ALA A 396 -7.77 19.99 -21.07
CA ALA A 396 -6.48 20.07 -20.40
C ALA A 396 -6.36 21.31 -19.50
N LEU A 397 -6.85 22.47 -19.95
CA LEU A 397 -6.88 23.70 -19.15
C LEU A 397 -7.78 23.55 -17.91
N LEU A 398 -8.98 22.99 -18.09
CA LEU A 398 -9.93 22.77 -16.99
C LEU A 398 -9.38 21.76 -15.98
N ALA A 399 -8.87 20.62 -16.45
CA ALA A 399 -8.31 19.57 -15.59
C ALA A 399 -7.05 20.03 -14.85
N SER A 400 -6.13 20.72 -15.51
CA SER A 400 -4.91 21.27 -14.85
C SER A 400 -5.24 22.41 -13.87
N THR A 401 -6.31 23.17 -14.12
CA THR A 401 -6.79 24.18 -13.16
C THR A 401 -7.47 23.53 -11.96
N GLN A 402 -8.27 22.48 -12.18
CA GLN A 402 -8.84 21.68 -11.10
C GLN A 402 -7.73 21.10 -10.22
N ASP A 403 -6.68 20.56 -10.84
CA ASP A 403 -5.53 19.95 -10.18
C ASP A 403 -4.86 20.88 -9.15
N ILE A 404 -4.70 22.18 -9.46
CA ILE A 404 -4.18 23.18 -8.51
C ILE A 404 -4.95 23.15 -7.18
N PHE A 405 -6.29 23.12 -7.23
CA PHE A 405 -7.13 23.14 -6.04
C PHE A 405 -7.13 21.80 -5.31
N VAL A 406 -7.14 20.68 -6.06
CA VAL A 406 -7.13 19.33 -5.47
C VAL A 406 -5.78 19.05 -4.78
N ASP A 407 -4.67 19.45 -5.40
CA ASP A 407 -3.34 19.34 -4.84
C ASP A 407 -3.17 20.18 -3.57
N ALA A 408 -3.61 21.44 -3.61
CA ALA A 408 -3.60 22.30 -2.44
C ALA A 408 -4.44 21.71 -1.30
N PHE A 409 -5.61 21.13 -1.62
CA PHE A 409 -6.45 20.42 -0.67
C PHE A 409 -5.74 19.20 -0.07
N ALA A 410 -5.06 18.39 -0.90
CA ALA A 410 -4.31 17.22 -0.44
C ALA A 410 -3.18 17.62 0.52
N VAL A 411 -2.39 18.64 0.18
CA VAL A 411 -1.25 19.13 0.99
C VAL A 411 -1.71 19.65 2.35
N ARG A 412 -2.86 20.35 2.38
CA ARG A 412 -3.42 20.94 3.60
C ARG A 412 -4.14 19.92 4.49
N SER A 413 -4.76 18.91 3.88
CA SER A 413 -5.61 17.95 4.61
C SER A 413 -4.87 16.72 5.11
N LEU A 414 -3.76 16.34 4.46
CA LEU A 414 -3.01 15.14 4.81
C LEU A 414 -1.86 15.45 5.79
N ASP A 415 -1.86 14.71 6.89
CA ASP A 415 -0.75 14.64 7.82
C ASP A 415 0.41 13.80 7.24
N SER A 416 1.56 13.79 7.93
CA SER A 416 2.76 13.09 7.46
C SER A 416 2.52 11.60 7.19
N LEU A 417 1.65 10.96 7.98
CA LEU A 417 1.29 9.55 7.84
C LEU A 417 0.24 9.29 6.73
N GLY A 418 -0.63 10.26 6.46
CA GLY A 418 -1.68 10.17 5.45
C GLY A 418 -1.22 10.47 4.02
N ARG A 419 -0.10 11.18 3.84
CA ARG A 419 0.46 11.53 2.51
C ARG A 419 0.65 10.31 1.60
N GLY A 420 1.19 9.21 2.12
CA GLY A 420 1.39 7.99 1.33
C GLY A 420 0.08 7.41 0.77
N TYR A 421 -0.96 7.33 1.60
CA TYR A 421 -2.28 6.85 1.17
C TYR A 421 -2.99 7.84 0.24
N GLY A 422 -2.85 9.15 0.50
CA GLY A 422 -3.38 10.19 -0.39
C GLY A 422 -2.83 10.05 -1.80
N ASN A 423 -1.50 9.94 -1.92
CA ASN A 423 -0.85 9.75 -3.21
C ASN A 423 -1.17 8.40 -3.86
N THR A 424 -1.46 7.37 -3.07
CA THR A 424 -2.01 6.12 -3.60
C THR A 424 -3.37 6.35 -4.25
N ALA A 425 -4.28 7.06 -3.55
CA ALA A 425 -5.61 7.38 -4.04
C ALA A 425 -5.55 8.26 -5.31
N GLN A 426 -4.65 9.25 -5.35
CA GLN A 426 -4.43 10.11 -6.51
C GLN A 426 -3.97 9.30 -7.73
N VAL A 427 -2.93 8.46 -7.58
CA VAL A 427 -2.43 7.63 -8.68
C VAL A 427 -3.48 6.62 -9.14
N ALA A 428 -4.17 5.94 -8.21
CA ALA A 428 -5.20 4.97 -8.55
C ALA A 428 -6.38 5.62 -9.29
N GLY A 429 -6.90 6.74 -8.76
CA GLY A 429 -7.98 7.49 -9.40
C GLY A 429 -7.60 7.93 -10.81
N TYR A 430 -6.43 8.55 -10.96
CA TYR A 430 -5.95 9.01 -12.27
C TYR A 430 -5.83 7.88 -13.29
N ARG A 431 -5.28 6.73 -12.88
CA ARG A 431 -5.15 5.53 -13.73
C ARG A 431 -6.50 4.97 -14.16
N VAL A 432 -7.46 4.89 -13.24
CA VAL A 432 -8.84 4.50 -13.56
C VAL A 432 -9.44 5.46 -14.58
N GLY A 433 -9.27 6.77 -14.39
CA GLY A 433 -9.71 7.78 -15.35
C GLY A 433 -9.10 7.59 -16.74
N ILE A 434 -7.78 7.36 -16.84
CA ILE A 434 -7.08 7.13 -18.12
C ILE A 434 -7.68 5.93 -18.86
N VAL A 435 -7.92 4.82 -18.15
CA VAL A 435 -8.51 3.62 -18.76
C VAL A 435 -9.92 3.89 -19.27
N LEU A 436 -10.74 4.60 -18.47
CA LEU A 436 -12.11 4.96 -18.83
C LEU A 436 -12.18 5.88 -20.06
N GLY A 437 -11.34 6.92 -20.11
CA GLY A 437 -11.31 7.88 -21.21
C GLY A 437 -10.56 7.40 -22.46
N GLY A 438 -9.77 6.34 -22.35
CA GLY A 438 -8.96 5.78 -23.43
C GLY A 438 -9.48 4.43 -23.93
N VAL A 439 -8.92 3.36 -23.39
CA VAL A 439 -9.09 1.99 -23.90
C VAL A 439 -10.51 1.46 -23.69
N ALA A 440 -11.13 1.75 -22.55
CA ALA A 440 -12.52 1.38 -22.33
C ALA A 440 -13.43 2.12 -23.32
N LEU A 441 -13.16 3.39 -23.57
CA LEU A 441 -13.89 4.20 -24.56
C LEU A 441 -13.78 3.59 -25.97
N LEU A 442 -12.57 3.24 -26.41
CA LEU A 442 -12.32 2.55 -27.70
C LEU A 442 -13.07 1.21 -27.80
N HIS A 443 -13.15 0.45 -26.71
CA HIS A 443 -13.84 -0.83 -26.69
C HIS A 443 -15.36 -0.67 -26.75
N TYR A 444 -15.93 0.15 -25.85
CA TYR A 444 -17.37 0.28 -25.71
C TYR A 444 -18.02 1.09 -26.84
N GLN A 445 -17.31 2.00 -27.50
CA GLN A 445 -17.86 2.71 -28.65
C GLN A 445 -18.26 1.78 -29.80
N THR A 446 -17.57 0.66 -29.97
CA THR A 446 -17.88 -0.33 -31.02
C THR A 446 -19.16 -1.11 -30.71
N ARG A 447 -19.52 -1.25 -29.42
CA ARG A 447 -20.69 -1.99 -28.96
C ARG A 447 -21.93 -1.11 -28.76
N TRP A 448 -21.74 0.08 -28.20
CA TRP A 448 -22.83 0.97 -27.77
C TRP A 448 -22.91 2.27 -28.58
N GLY A 449 -21.97 2.49 -29.49
CA GLY A 449 -21.84 3.74 -30.23
C GLY A 449 -21.02 4.80 -29.49
N THR A 450 -20.45 5.73 -30.24
CA THR A 450 -19.55 6.78 -29.74
C THR A 450 -20.29 7.78 -28.83
N THR A 451 -21.51 8.21 -29.21
CA THR A 451 -22.28 9.20 -28.44
C THR A 451 -22.64 8.71 -27.03
N PRO A 452 -23.26 7.53 -26.83
CA PRO A 452 -23.56 7.04 -25.47
C PRO A 452 -22.31 6.84 -24.60
N THR A 453 -21.21 6.38 -25.21
CA THR A 453 -19.95 6.14 -24.49
C THR A 453 -19.32 7.46 -24.00
N LEU A 454 -19.32 8.51 -24.83
CA LEU A 454 -18.82 9.84 -24.43
C LEU A 454 -19.69 10.50 -23.36
N LEU A 455 -21.01 10.36 -23.45
CA LEU A 455 -21.95 10.84 -22.43
C LEU A 455 -21.80 10.09 -21.10
N ALA A 456 -21.45 8.80 -21.13
CA ALA A 456 -21.13 8.04 -19.94
C ALA A 456 -19.85 8.57 -19.27
N CYS A 457 -18.79 8.87 -20.03
CA CYS A 457 -17.59 9.52 -19.51
C CYS A 457 -17.89 10.87 -18.85
N ALA A 458 -18.68 11.73 -19.51
CA ALA A 458 -19.10 13.01 -18.94
C ALA A 458 -19.90 12.85 -17.63
N SER A 459 -20.76 11.83 -17.56
CA SER A 459 -21.55 11.51 -16.38
C SER A 459 -20.68 11.02 -15.21
N ILE A 460 -19.65 10.20 -15.49
CA ILE A 460 -18.66 9.79 -14.48
C ILE A 460 -17.87 10.99 -13.96
N ILE A 461 -17.50 11.94 -14.82
CA ILE A 461 -16.88 13.21 -14.39
C ILE A 461 -17.81 13.95 -13.43
N LEU A 462 -19.10 14.12 -13.74
CA LEU A 462 -20.04 14.80 -12.83
C LEU A 462 -20.14 14.09 -11.47
N LEU A 463 -20.28 12.77 -11.47
CA LEU A 463 -20.37 11.96 -10.24
C LEU A 463 -19.09 12.03 -9.41
N ALA A 464 -17.92 12.01 -10.06
CA ALA A 464 -16.64 12.22 -9.39
C ALA A 464 -16.52 13.61 -8.72
N GLY A 465 -17.29 14.60 -9.18
CA GLY A 465 -17.45 15.91 -8.55
C GLY A 465 -17.96 15.86 -7.10
N LEU A 466 -18.60 14.76 -6.68
CA LEU A 466 -19.00 14.55 -5.28
C LEU A 466 -17.79 14.59 -4.33
N GLY A 467 -16.58 14.28 -4.80
CA GLY A 467 -15.35 14.43 -4.02
C GLY A 467 -15.09 15.87 -3.57
N ALA A 468 -15.58 16.88 -4.29
CA ALA A 468 -15.43 18.29 -3.95
C ALA A 468 -16.06 18.66 -2.59
N PHE A 469 -17.04 17.90 -2.13
CA PHE A 469 -17.74 18.15 -0.86
C PHE A 469 -16.88 17.81 0.36
N ALA A 470 -15.76 17.09 0.18
CA ALA A 470 -14.79 16.87 1.26
C ALA A 470 -13.96 18.13 1.57
N LEU A 471 -13.91 19.11 0.66
CA LEU A 471 -13.29 20.41 0.92
C LEU A 471 -14.16 21.18 1.90
N ARG A 472 -13.71 21.28 3.16
CA ARG A 472 -14.34 22.13 4.16
C ARG A 472 -13.93 23.59 3.92
N HIS A 473 -14.82 24.53 4.23
CA HIS A 473 -14.39 25.90 4.43
C HIS A 473 -13.42 25.90 5.60
N ASP A 474 -12.18 26.31 5.37
CA ASP A 474 -11.31 26.71 6.47
C ASP A 474 -12.09 27.78 7.26
N ALA A 475 -12.24 27.59 8.57
CA ALA A 475 -12.74 28.66 9.43
C ALA A 475 -11.82 29.88 9.18
N PRO A 476 -12.36 31.10 9.04
CA PRO A 476 -11.55 32.26 8.77
C PRO A 476 -10.44 32.34 9.82
N SER A 477 -9.19 32.14 9.37
CA SER A 477 -8.03 32.53 10.13
C SER A 477 -8.19 34.01 10.51
N GLN A 478 -7.57 34.45 11.61
CA GLN A 478 -7.56 35.86 12.04
C GLN A 478 -6.89 36.83 11.04
N GLU A 479 -6.78 36.45 9.76
CA GLU A 479 -6.40 37.33 8.69
C GLU A 479 -7.55 38.30 8.36
N PRO A 480 -7.22 39.52 7.88
CA PRO A 480 -8.22 40.48 7.44
C PRO A 480 -9.19 39.80 6.47
N GLY A 481 -10.50 39.94 6.74
CA GLY A 481 -11.54 39.28 5.93
C GLY A 481 -11.38 39.54 4.43
N PRO A 482 -11.98 38.73 3.54
CA PRO A 482 -11.76 38.76 2.09
C PRO A 482 -11.95 40.16 1.46
N SER A 483 -12.66 41.08 2.11
CA SER A 483 -12.77 42.48 1.68
C SER A 483 -11.45 43.27 1.76
N ALA A 484 -10.57 42.99 2.73
CA ALA A 484 -9.37 43.77 3.03
C ALA A 484 -8.08 43.31 2.32
N ALA A 485 -8.05 42.10 1.74
CA ALA A 485 -6.88 41.64 0.97
C ALA A 485 -6.74 42.40 -0.37
N PRO A 486 -5.53 42.63 -0.91
CA PRO A 486 -5.34 43.21 -2.24
C PRO A 486 -6.09 42.42 -3.34
N ARG A 487 -6.40 43.06 -4.48
CA ARG A 487 -6.90 42.31 -5.65
C ARG A 487 -5.76 41.45 -6.22
N PRO A 488 -6.05 40.25 -6.75
CA PRO A 488 -5.05 39.45 -7.44
C PRO A 488 -4.63 40.21 -8.72
N THR A 489 -3.53 40.96 -8.64
CA THR A 489 -2.89 41.62 -9.78
C THR A 489 -1.71 40.79 -10.26
N LEU A 490 -1.36 40.95 -11.55
CA LEU A 490 -0.23 40.25 -12.16
C LEU A 490 1.08 40.43 -11.36
N LEU A 491 1.30 41.63 -10.79
CA LEU A 491 2.48 41.92 -9.96
C LEU A 491 2.54 41.05 -8.69
N VAL A 492 1.42 40.80 -8.03
CA VAL A 492 1.36 39.93 -6.83
C VAL A 492 1.62 38.47 -7.21
N VAL A 493 1.10 38.01 -8.35
CA VAL A 493 1.35 36.67 -8.90
C VAL A 493 2.84 36.47 -9.23
N LEU A 494 3.46 37.47 -9.87
CA LEU A 494 4.89 37.45 -10.22
C LEU A 494 5.79 37.48 -8.98
N ASP A 495 5.42 38.24 -7.96
CA ASP A 495 6.15 38.28 -6.68
C ASP A 495 6.09 36.93 -5.94
N GLN A 496 4.90 36.33 -5.89
CA GLN A 496 4.74 34.99 -5.32
C GLN A 496 5.55 33.94 -6.08
N LEU A 497 5.60 34.00 -7.42
CA LEU A 497 6.45 33.11 -8.23
C LEU A 497 7.94 33.25 -7.90
N ARG A 498 8.44 34.48 -7.68
CA ARG A 498 9.83 34.73 -7.28
C ARG A 498 10.17 34.10 -5.93
N SER A 499 9.21 34.06 -5.00
CA SER A 499 9.42 33.47 -3.67
C SER A 499 9.69 31.96 -3.69
N VAL A 500 9.33 31.26 -4.78
CA VAL A 500 9.53 29.81 -4.94
C VAL A 500 10.92 29.47 -5.53
N VAL A 501 11.68 30.47 -6.01
CA VAL A 501 12.99 30.28 -6.67
C VAL A 501 14.17 30.27 -5.67
N GLY A 502 13.89 30.15 -4.37
CA GLY A 502 14.92 30.19 -3.32
C GLY A 502 15.95 29.04 -3.37
N PRO A 503 17.15 29.21 -2.76
CA PRO A 503 18.24 28.22 -2.79
C PRO A 503 17.90 26.84 -2.19
N GLY A 504 16.88 26.75 -1.34
CA GLY A 504 16.40 25.47 -0.78
C GLY A 504 15.54 24.66 -1.75
N VAL A 505 14.84 25.32 -2.68
CA VAL A 505 13.84 24.70 -3.57
C VAL A 505 14.49 24.03 -4.78
N TRP A 506 15.62 24.55 -5.29
CA TRP A 506 16.24 24.01 -6.50
C TRP A 506 16.65 22.54 -6.38
N ARG A 507 17.06 22.07 -5.19
CA ARG A 507 17.42 20.66 -4.97
C ARG A 507 16.20 19.74 -4.96
N VAL A 508 15.09 20.21 -4.39
CA VAL A 508 13.80 19.50 -4.43
C VAL A 508 13.27 19.46 -5.85
N ALA A 509 13.37 20.56 -6.60
CA ALA A 509 13.05 20.65 -8.02
C ALA A 509 13.93 19.73 -8.87
N ALA A 510 15.25 19.71 -8.64
CA ALA A 510 16.18 18.82 -9.34
C ALA A 510 15.84 17.35 -9.08
N LEU A 511 15.47 17.00 -7.83
CA LEU A 511 14.96 15.66 -7.54
C LEU A 511 13.64 15.41 -8.29
N ALA A 512 12.66 16.31 -8.23
CA ALA A 512 11.37 16.16 -8.91
C ALA A 512 11.53 15.88 -10.43
N VAL A 513 12.49 16.53 -11.07
CA VAL A 513 12.79 16.33 -12.51
C VAL A 513 13.53 15.02 -12.75
N THR A 514 14.59 14.74 -11.99
CA THR A 514 15.47 13.60 -12.26
C THR A 514 14.90 12.27 -11.79
N TYR A 515 14.12 12.27 -10.70
CA TYR A 515 13.70 11.06 -9.97
C TYR A 515 12.97 10.03 -10.83
N LYS A 516 12.18 10.50 -11.80
CA LYS A 516 11.42 9.65 -12.71
C LYS A 516 11.90 9.70 -14.15
N LEU A 517 12.95 10.48 -14.46
CA LEU A 517 13.37 10.72 -15.84
C LEU A 517 13.72 9.42 -16.56
N GLY A 518 14.44 8.50 -15.90
CA GLY A 518 14.76 7.18 -16.45
C GLY A 518 13.52 6.30 -16.67
N ALA A 519 12.60 6.23 -15.69
CA ALA A 519 11.33 5.50 -15.84
C ALA A 519 10.47 6.06 -16.98
N HIS A 520 10.39 7.38 -17.14
CA HIS A 520 9.67 8.03 -18.24
C HIS A 520 10.30 7.73 -19.60
N THR A 521 11.63 7.71 -19.66
CA THR A 521 12.38 7.29 -20.85
C THR A 521 12.04 5.85 -21.22
N ALA A 522 12.07 4.92 -20.26
CA ALA A 522 11.74 3.52 -20.47
C ALA A 522 10.27 3.30 -20.89
N SER A 523 9.32 3.89 -20.16
CA SER A 523 7.89 3.85 -20.45
C SER A 523 7.57 4.24 -21.90
N ALA A 524 8.27 5.24 -22.45
CA ALA A 524 8.06 5.71 -23.82
C ALA A 524 8.51 4.69 -24.89
N LEU A 525 9.47 3.81 -24.57
CA LEU A 525 10.02 2.81 -25.48
C LEU A 525 9.17 1.53 -25.57
N ILE A 526 8.37 1.24 -24.53
CA ILE A 526 7.62 -0.02 -24.43
C ILE A 526 6.69 -0.20 -25.63
N LYS A 527 5.77 0.75 -25.89
CA LYS A 527 4.77 0.59 -26.96
C LYS A 527 5.43 0.44 -28.35
N PRO A 528 6.39 1.30 -28.77
CA PRO A 528 7.11 1.13 -30.03
C PRO A 528 7.83 -0.23 -30.12
N MET A 529 8.56 -0.64 -29.08
CA MET A 529 9.26 -1.93 -29.05
C MET A 529 8.33 -3.11 -29.34
N LEU A 530 7.13 -3.12 -28.75
CA LEU A 530 6.17 -4.20 -28.99
C LEU A 530 5.70 -4.24 -30.45
N VAL A 531 5.45 -3.06 -31.04
CA VAL A 531 5.02 -2.94 -32.43
C VAL A 531 6.11 -3.42 -33.38
N ASP A 532 7.37 -3.00 -33.16
CA ASP A 532 8.50 -3.35 -34.03
C ASP A 532 8.82 -4.86 -34.00
N HIS A 533 8.52 -5.53 -32.89
CA HIS A 533 8.67 -6.98 -32.73
C HIS A 533 7.38 -7.77 -33.07
N GLY A 534 6.43 -7.14 -33.76
CA GLY A 534 5.27 -7.83 -34.35
C GLY A 534 4.18 -8.25 -33.36
N TRP A 535 4.11 -7.65 -32.17
CA TRP A 535 3.02 -7.95 -31.24
C TRP A 535 1.68 -7.51 -31.81
N THR A 536 0.63 -8.32 -31.58
CA THR A 536 -0.72 -7.96 -32.01
C THR A 536 -1.25 -6.80 -31.18
N ARG A 537 -2.14 -6.00 -31.78
CA ARG A 537 -2.83 -4.88 -31.09
C ARG A 537 -3.51 -5.32 -29.80
N GLU A 538 -4.09 -6.52 -29.80
CA GLU A 538 -4.74 -7.09 -28.63
C GLU A 538 -3.73 -7.46 -27.53
N ALA A 539 -2.60 -8.09 -27.89
CA ALA A 539 -1.55 -8.41 -26.93
C ALA A 539 -0.93 -7.15 -26.32
N ILE A 540 -0.73 -6.08 -27.11
CA ILE A 540 -0.22 -4.79 -26.63
C ILE A 540 -1.21 -4.15 -25.64
N LYS A 541 -2.50 -4.14 -26.01
CA LYS A 541 -3.59 -3.65 -25.14
C LYS A 541 -3.59 -4.40 -23.81
N ASP A 542 -3.57 -5.73 -23.83
CA ASP A 542 -3.58 -6.53 -22.59
C ASP A 542 -2.32 -6.28 -21.76
N ALA A 543 -1.14 -6.30 -22.38
CA ALA A 543 0.13 -6.08 -21.71
C ALA A 543 0.21 -4.70 -21.02
N VAL A 544 -0.03 -3.63 -21.75
CA VAL A 544 0.19 -2.26 -21.26
C VAL A 544 -1.00 -1.76 -20.44
N VAL A 545 -2.22 -2.05 -20.87
CA VAL A 545 -3.42 -1.48 -20.25
C VAL A 545 -3.87 -2.33 -19.08
N LEU A 546 -4.02 -3.65 -19.24
CA LEU A 546 -4.52 -4.50 -18.16
C LEU A 546 -3.42 -4.77 -17.13
N TYR A 547 -2.31 -5.40 -17.55
CA TYR A 547 -1.24 -5.76 -16.63
C TYR A 547 -0.46 -4.53 -16.16
N GLY A 548 -0.11 -3.62 -17.07
CA GLY A 548 0.60 -2.38 -16.73
C GLY A 548 -0.19 -1.47 -15.78
N THR A 549 -1.47 -1.20 -16.04
CA THR A 549 -2.26 -0.35 -15.12
C THR A 549 -2.46 -1.02 -13.76
N GLY A 550 -2.76 -2.33 -13.74
CA GLY A 550 -2.88 -3.08 -12.49
C GLY A 550 -1.59 -3.05 -11.67
N ALA A 551 -0.44 -3.28 -12.33
CA ALA A 551 0.88 -3.19 -11.72
C ALA A 551 1.17 -1.78 -11.19
N SER A 552 0.81 -0.72 -11.93
CA SER A 552 0.99 0.68 -11.50
C SER A 552 0.16 1.02 -10.27
N ILE A 553 -1.09 0.56 -10.18
CA ILE A 553 -1.96 0.78 -9.02
C ILE A 553 -1.42 0.01 -7.80
N PHE A 554 -1.02 -1.25 -7.99
CA PHE A 554 -0.44 -2.05 -6.91
C PHE A 554 0.90 -1.47 -6.43
N GLY A 555 1.75 -1.04 -7.36
CA GLY A 555 2.99 -0.31 -7.07
C GLY A 555 2.74 0.96 -6.27
N ALA A 556 1.72 1.76 -6.64
CA ALA A 556 1.32 2.94 -5.89
C ALA A 556 0.94 2.61 -4.45
N ALA A 557 0.14 1.55 -4.24
CA ALA A 557 -0.22 1.08 -2.90
C ALA A 557 1.01 0.66 -2.07
N LEU A 558 1.95 -0.07 -2.69
CA LEU A 558 3.23 -0.40 -2.05
C LEU A 558 4.05 0.86 -1.72
N GLY A 559 4.06 1.85 -2.61
CA GLY A 559 4.75 3.13 -2.39
C GLY A 559 4.16 3.92 -1.23
N GLY A 560 2.83 3.99 -1.12
CA GLY A 560 2.15 4.66 0.00
C GLY A 560 2.43 3.96 1.33
N LEU A 561 2.45 2.63 1.30
CA LEU A 561 2.78 1.81 2.46
C LEU A 561 4.24 1.96 2.89
N LEU A 562 5.15 2.02 1.92
CA LEU A 562 6.58 2.23 2.11
C LEU A 562 6.84 3.61 2.73
N HIS A 563 6.27 4.67 2.16
CA HIS A 563 6.42 6.04 2.67
C HIS A 563 5.97 6.18 4.13
N ARG A 564 4.92 5.46 4.54
CA ARG A 564 4.45 5.44 5.93
C ARG A 564 5.39 4.72 6.90
N ARG A 565 6.02 3.63 6.45
CA ARG A 565 6.71 2.66 7.32
C ARG A 565 8.19 2.93 7.50
N VAL A 566 8.81 3.63 6.55
CA VAL A 566 10.22 4.02 6.64
C VAL A 566 10.36 5.53 6.58
N ARG A 567 11.52 6.03 7.01
CA ARG A 567 11.85 7.45 6.86
C ARG A 567 11.80 7.82 5.37
N GLU A 568 11.25 9.00 5.07
CA GLU A 568 11.02 9.46 3.70
C GLU A 568 12.25 9.34 2.77
N ALA A 569 13.43 9.72 3.24
CA ALA A 569 14.67 9.56 2.47
C ALA A 569 14.99 8.09 2.11
N ARG A 570 14.69 7.14 3.01
CA ARG A 570 14.83 5.70 2.73
C ARG A 570 13.75 5.21 1.77
N ALA A 571 12.52 5.69 1.90
CA ALA A 571 11.45 5.36 0.96
C ALA A 571 11.84 5.77 -0.47
N LEU A 572 12.33 7.01 -0.64
CA LEU A 572 12.85 7.50 -1.92
C LEU A 572 14.03 6.65 -2.43
N GLY A 573 14.95 6.24 -1.56
CA GLY A 573 16.07 5.39 -1.94
C GLY A 573 15.64 4.02 -2.45
N ILE A 574 14.76 3.33 -1.71
CA ILE A 574 14.22 2.01 -2.09
C ILE A 574 13.47 2.10 -3.42
N ALA A 575 12.65 3.15 -3.57
CA ALA A 575 11.86 3.37 -4.77
C ALA A 575 12.72 3.73 -6.00
N ALA A 576 13.81 4.49 -5.83
CA ALA A 576 14.78 4.74 -6.89
C ALA A 576 15.50 3.46 -7.33
N VAL A 577 15.93 2.63 -6.38
CA VAL A 577 16.54 1.32 -6.68
C VAL A 577 15.56 0.40 -7.40
N ALA A 578 14.30 0.35 -6.98
CA ALA A 578 13.27 -0.44 -7.66
C ALA A 578 13.05 0.01 -9.11
N GLN A 579 13.03 1.33 -9.37
CA GLN A 579 12.94 1.88 -10.73
C GLN A 579 14.15 1.49 -11.58
N ALA A 580 15.38 1.63 -11.05
CA ALA A 580 16.58 1.22 -11.77
C ALA A 580 16.62 -0.29 -12.04
N ALA A 581 16.23 -1.13 -11.06
CA ALA A 581 16.18 -2.58 -11.21
C ALA A 581 15.13 -3.03 -12.24
N SER A 582 14.01 -2.29 -12.37
CA SER A 582 12.98 -2.60 -13.38
C SER A 582 13.46 -2.45 -14.83
N MET A 583 14.59 -1.77 -15.05
CA MET A 583 15.21 -1.64 -16.37
C MET A 583 15.89 -2.93 -16.85
N ILE A 584 16.30 -3.82 -15.93
CA ILE A 584 16.98 -5.08 -16.25
C ILE A 584 16.12 -6.00 -17.14
N PRO A 585 14.88 -6.37 -16.75
CA PRO A 585 14.03 -7.19 -17.61
C PRO A 585 13.67 -6.49 -18.92
N LEU A 586 13.57 -5.16 -18.94
CA LEU A 586 13.34 -4.39 -20.16
C LEU A 586 14.54 -4.46 -21.12
N ALA A 587 15.77 -4.38 -20.60
CA ALA A 587 16.98 -4.57 -21.40
C ALA A 587 17.08 -6.00 -21.96
N MET A 588 16.71 -7.00 -21.15
CA MET A 588 16.64 -8.40 -21.59
C MET A 588 15.59 -8.61 -22.69
N ALA A 589 14.42 -7.97 -22.57
CA ALA A 589 13.38 -8.01 -23.59
C ALA A 589 13.86 -7.37 -24.89
N ALA A 590 14.47 -6.18 -24.81
CA ALA A 590 15.01 -5.47 -25.98
C ALA A 590 16.11 -6.28 -26.70
N ALA A 591 17.02 -6.93 -25.97
CA ALA A 591 18.13 -7.68 -26.55
C ALA A 591 17.71 -9.01 -27.22
N GLN A 592 16.59 -9.60 -26.81
CA GLN A 592 16.14 -10.93 -27.25
C GLN A 592 15.00 -10.90 -28.27
N GLY A 593 14.69 -9.74 -28.84
CA GLY A 593 13.59 -9.63 -29.80
C GLY A 593 12.20 -9.61 -29.14
N ALA A 594 12.09 -9.09 -27.92
CA ALA A 594 10.87 -8.92 -27.14
C ALA A 594 9.99 -10.19 -26.98
N PRO A 595 10.54 -11.33 -26.52
CA PRO A 595 9.77 -12.56 -26.30
C PRO A 595 8.67 -12.35 -25.26
N ARG A 596 7.50 -12.98 -25.47
CA ARG A 596 6.26 -12.67 -24.74
C ARG A 596 6.42 -12.62 -23.22
N ASP A 597 7.01 -13.65 -22.63
CA ASP A 597 7.06 -13.81 -21.18
C ASP A 597 7.99 -12.79 -20.51
N ILE A 598 9.19 -12.59 -21.08
CA ILE A 598 10.17 -11.62 -20.55
C ILE A 598 9.64 -10.21 -20.70
N THR A 599 9.02 -9.90 -21.83
CA THR A 599 8.43 -8.58 -22.09
C THR A 599 7.25 -8.28 -21.18
N LEU A 600 6.37 -9.26 -20.91
CA LEU A 600 5.29 -9.10 -19.93
C LEU A 600 5.85 -8.84 -18.52
N ALA A 601 6.88 -9.61 -18.11
CA ALA A 601 7.55 -9.38 -16.83
C ALA A 601 8.21 -7.98 -16.77
N ALA A 602 8.81 -7.51 -17.86
CA ALA A 602 9.39 -6.18 -17.96
C ALA A 602 8.34 -5.07 -17.81
N ILE A 603 7.19 -5.19 -18.48
CA ILE A 603 6.09 -4.22 -18.40
C ILE A 603 5.53 -4.17 -16.98
N ILE A 604 5.28 -5.33 -16.36
CA ILE A 604 4.78 -5.40 -14.99
C ILE A 604 5.80 -4.78 -14.02
N ALA A 605 7.08 -5.13 -14.13
CA ALA A 605 8.12 -4.61 -13.26
C ALA A 605 8.28 -3.09 -13.40
N GLU A 606 8.30 -2.57 -14.62
CA GLU A 606 8.45 -1.13 -14.90
C GLU A 606 7.24 -0.35 -14.39
N HIS A 607 6.01 -0.79 -14.68
CA HIS A 607 4.82 -0.08 -14.23
C HIS A 607 4.65 -0.14 -12.71
N LEU A 608 4.98 -1.28 -12.09
CA LEU A 608 5.00 -1.44 -10.63
C LEU A 608 6.00 -0.48 -9.98
N ALA A 609 7.23 -0.44 -10.49
CA ALA A 609 8.27 0.46 -9.98
C ALA A 609 7.91 1.93 -10.23
N SER A 610 7.32 2.26 -11.38
CA SER A 610 6.85 3.59 -11.73
C SER A 610 5.70 4.06 -10.83
N GLY A 611 4.74 3.18 -10.53
CA GLY A 611 3.66 3.45 -9.57
C GLY A 611 4.19 3.71 -8.16
N LEU A 612 5.07 2.82 -7.68
CA LEU A 612 5.75 2.95 -6.39
C LEU A 612 6.55 4.25 -6.30
N GLY A 613 7.36 4.54 -7.31
CA GLY A 613 8.17 5.75 -7.41
C GLY A 613 7.33 7.02 -7.43
N THR A 614 6.21 7.03 -8.17
CA THR A 614 5.29 8.18 -8.24
C THR A 614 4.72 8.48 -6.86
N THR A 615 4.19 7.48 -6.17
CA THR A 615 3.54 7.68 -4.87
C THR A 615 4.54 8.17 -3.81
N VAL A 616 5.74 7.60 -3.77
CA VAL A 616 6.78 8.02 -2.82
C VAL A 616 7.29 9.42 -3.14
N LEU A 617 7.56 9.73 -4.42
CA LEU A 617 8.02 11.05 -4.84
C LEU A 617 6.99 12.11 -4.47
N PHE A 618 5.73 11.94 -4.87
CA PHE A 618 4.71 12.96 -4.67
C PHE A 618 4.42 13.17 -3.18
N ALA A 619 4.43 12.11 -2.36
CA ALA A 619 4.35 12.23 -0.90
C ALA A 619 5.52 13.04 -0.33
N ALA A 620 6.74 12.84 -0.85
CA ALA A 620 7.92 13.61 -0.46
C ALA A 620 7.85 15.08 -0.92
N LEU A 621 7.35 15.36 -2.12
CA LEU A 621 7.10 16.73 -2.59
C LEU A 621 6.08 17.46 -1.70
N MET A 622 5.07 16.76 -1.18
CA MET A 622 4.12 17.32 -0.22
C MET A 622 4.78 17.66 1.13
N SER A 623 5.81 16.90 1.53
CA SER A 623 6.62 17.18 2.71
C SER A 623 7.51 18.41 2.53
N ALA A 624 8.01 18.63 1.32
CA ALA A 624 8.85 19.77 0.96
C ALA A 624 8.07 21.06 0.66
N THR A 625 6.73 21.01 0.74
CA THR A 625 5.82 22.12 0.38
C THR A 625 5.39 22.91 1.60
N ASN A 626 5.44 24.25 1.50
CA ASN A 626 4.83 25.13 2.49
C ASN A 626 3.29 25.04 2.39
N ARG A 627 2.64 24.67 3.50
CA ARG A 627 1.18 24.45 3.56
C ARG A 627 0.35 25.71 3.31
N GLU A 628 0.87 26.89 3.62
CA GLU A 628 0.17 28.16 3.40
C GLU A 628 0.06 28.46 1.90
N ARG A 629 1.16 28.26 1.17
CA ARG A 629 1.29 28.46 -0.28
C ARG A 629 1.24 27.15 -1.06
N ALA A 630 0.38 26.23 -0.62
CA ALA A 630 0.33 24.87 -1.12
C ALA A 630 0.00 24.80 -2.62
N ALA A 631 -0.92 25.65 -3.11
CA ALA A 631 -1.34 25.63 -4.50
C ALA A 631 -0.17 25.99 -5.43
N LEU A 632 0.58 27.03 -5.12
CA LEU A 632 1.72 27.47 -5.91
C LEU A 632 2.92 26.53 -5.77
N HIS A 633 3.39 26.28 -4.54
CA HIS A 633 4.63 25.55 -4.29
C HIS A 633 4.55 24.12 -4.81
N TYR A 634 3.45 23.41 -4.54
CA TYR A 634 3.30 22.04 -4.99
C TYR A 634 3.13 21.97 -6.52
N THR A 635 2.38 22.90 -7.10
CA THR A 635 2.16 22.98 -8.55
C THR A 635 3.47 23.19 -9.32
N VAL A 636 4.38 24.03 -8.82
CA VAL A 636 5.71 24.20 -9.45
C VAL A 636 6.45 22.86 -9.49
N LEU A 637 6.46 22.12 -8.37
CA LEU A 637 7.13 20.82 -8.29
C LEU A 637 6.49 19.75 -9.18
N THR A 638 5.15 19.70 -9.26
CA THR A 638 4.45 18.71 -10.11
C THR A 638 4.53 19.05 -11.60
N SER A 639 4.50 20.33 -11.99
CA SER A 639 4.69 20.76 -13.39
C SER A 639 6.12 20.53 -13.88
N LEU A 640 7.14 20.65 -13.02
CA LEU A 640 8.51 20.26 -13.37
C LEU A 640 8.64 18.76 -13.68
N ASN A 641 7.93 17.91 -12.93
CA ASN A 641 7.86 16.49 -13.25
C ASN A 641 7.14 16.24 -14.59
N ALA A 642 6.14 17.03 -14.97
CA ALA A 642 5.51 16.95 -16.30
C ALA A 642 6.48 17.31 -17.45
N VAL A 643 7.40 18.25 -17.22
CA VAL A 643 8.50 18.53 -18.16
C VAL A 643 9.45 17.33 -18.28
N ALA A 644 9.77 16.66 -17.16
CA ALA A 644 10.61 15.47 -17.16
C ALA A 644 9.99 14.30 -17.95
N ILE A 645 8.66 14.14 -17.91
CA ILE A 645 7.94 13.15 -18.75
C ILE A 645 8.23 13.41 -20.22
N ALA A 646 8.04 14.65 -20.67
CA ALA A 646 8.19 15.03 -22.06
C ALA A 646 9.66 14.90 -22.53
N SER A 647 10.61 15.43 -21.77
CA SER A 647 12.03 15.39 -22.13
C SER A 647 12.61 13.99 -22.09
N GLY A 648 12.25 13.17 -21.10
CA GLY A 648 12.69 11.77 -21.00
C GLY A 648 12.17 10.92 -22.15
N GLY A 649 10.86 11.04 -22.45
CA GLY A 649 10.26 10.31 -23.59
C GLY A 649 10.89 10.69 -24.93
N TYR A 650 11.16 11.97 -25.14
CA TYR A 650 11.82 12.48 -26.36
C TYR A 650 13.27 11.99 -26.47
N ALA A 651 14.05 12.09 -25.39
CA ALA A 651 15.44 11.63 -25.36
C ALA A 651 15.54 10.11 -25.62
N GLY A 652 14.66 9.32 -25.02
CA GLY A 652 14.59 7.88 -25.26
C GLY A 652 14.28 7.55 -26.72
N SER A 653 13.26 8.21 -27.28
CA SER A 653 12.82 7.98 -28.67
C SER A 653 13.91 8.35 -29.69
N ILE A 654 14.55 9.52 -29.55
CA ILE A 654 15.68 9.91 -30.42
C ILE A 654 16.83 8.92 -30.32
N THR A 655 17.17 8.51 -29.09
CA THR A 655 18.27 7.57 -28.89
C THR A 655 17.95 6.22 -29.55
N ALA A 656 16.69 5.79 -29.50
CA ALA A 656 16.25 4.57 -30.17
C ALA A 656 16.38 4.69 -31.71
N ASP A 657 16.01 5.83 -32.28
CA ASP A 657 16.10 6.07 -33.73
C ASP A 657 17.56 6.15 -34.22
N VAL A 658 18.44 6.80 -33.46
CA VAL A 658 19.83 7.09 -33.88
C VAL A 658 20.80 5.97 -33.50
N ALA A 659 20.63 5.36 -32.33
CA ALA A 659 21.58 4.42 -31.74
C ALA A 659 20.95 3.04 -31.41
N GLY A 660 19.66 2.85 -31.74
CA GLY A 660 18.95 1.59 -31.53
C GLY A 660 18.32 1.45 -30.13
N LEU A 661 17.38 0.52 -30.02
CA LEU A 661 16.59 0.29 -28.81
C LEU A 661 17.46 -0.04 -27.58
N SER A 662 18.51 -0.85 -27.75
CA SER A 662 19.42 -1.22 -26.66
C SER A 662 20.13 0.00 -26.04
N ALA A 663 20.54 0.96 -26.87
CA ALA A 663 21.16 2.20 -26.40
C ALA A 663 20.15 3.08 -25.65
N ALA A 664 18.90 3.14 -26.12
CA ALA A 664 17.84 3.88 -25.46
C ALA A 664 17.48 3.29 -24.07
N VAL A 665 17.45 1.97 -23.94
CA VAL A 665 17.23 1.31 -22.63
C VAL A 665 18.43 1.54 -21.70
N ALA A 666 19.66 1.52 -22.22
CA ALA A 666 20.86 1.84 -21.43
C ALA A 666 20.81 3.29 -20.92
N LEU A 667 20.38 4.25 -21.75
CA LEU A 667 20.15 5.64 -21.33
C LEU A 667 19.11 5.71 -20.19
N ALA A 668 17.98 5.04 -20.33
CA ALA A 668 16.95 4.98 -19.29
C ALA A 668 17.48 4.42 -17.96
N MET A 669 18.35 3.41 -18.02
CA MET A 669 19.01 2.82 -16.86
C MET A 669 19.94 3.81 -16.17
N VAL A 670 20.81 4.50 -16.92
CA VAL A 670 21.71 5.54 -16.38
C VAL A 670 20.92 6.66 -15.72
N LEU A 671 19.88 7.15 -16.39
CA LEU A 671 19.03 8.22 -15.87
C LEU A 671 18.23 7.81 -14.62
N SER A 672 17.95 6.51 -14.45
CA SER A 672 17.26 5.99 -13.24
C SER A 672 18.15 5.95 -11.99
N VAL A 673 19.49 6.00 -12.16
CA VAL A 673 20.45 5.99 -11.05
C VAL A 673 20.83 7.41 -10.61
N ALA A 674 20.75 8.40 -11.51
CA ALA A 674 21.04 9.80 -11.22
C ALA A 674 20.39 10.37 -9.94
N PRO A 675 19.12 10.04 -9.59
CA PRO A 675 18.47 10.54 -8.38
C PRO A 675 19.16 10.07 -7.10
N CYS A 676 19.80 8.89 -7.10
CA CYS A 676 20.45 8.33 -5.91
C CYS A 676 21.54 9.27 -5.36
N ALA A 677 22.24 10.02 -6.21
CA ALA A 677 23.22 11.02 -5.80
C ALA A 677 22.58 12.21 -5.05
N LEU A 678 21.34 12.56 -5.36
CA LEU A 678 20.61 13.69 -4.75
C LEU A 678 19.95 13.33 -3.41
N LEU A 679 19.76 12.04 -3.13
CA LEU A 679 19.03 11.57 -1.95
C LEU A 679 19.80 11.69 -0.63
N PHE A 680 21.14 11.76 -0.65
CA PHE A 680 21.98 11.81 0.55
C PHE A 680 21.69 12.97 1.51
N ARG A 681 21.00 14.04 1.04
CA ARG A 681 20.68 15.23 1.83
C ARG A 681 19.21 15.65 1.78
N TRP A 682 18.31 14.74 1.43
CA TRP A 682 16.87 15.04 1.25
C TRP A 682 16.24 15.74 2.48
N SER A 683 16.40 15.19 3.68
CA SER A 683 15.72 15.68 4.88
C SER A 683 16.08 17.12 5.25
N ALA A 684 17.35 17.50 5.12
CA ALA A 684 17.82 18.86 5.42
C ALA A 684 17.32 19.90 4.39
N HIS A 685 17.09 19.50 3.13
CA HIS A 685 16.59 20.42 2.11
C HIS A 685 15.08 20.57 2.15
N SER A 686 14.37 19.49 2.40
CA SER A 686 12.91 19.52 2.59
C SER A 686 12.51 20.46 3.74
N ALA A 687 13.26 20.46 4.84
CA ALA A 687 12.99 21.35 5.98
C ALA A 687 13.21 22.83 5.66
N ARG A 688 14.23 23.13 4.84
CA ARG A 688 14.50 24.49 4.35
C ARG A 688 13.44 24.97 3.37
N SER A 689 13.01 24.11 2.44
CA SER A 689 11.97 24.48 1.46
C SER A 689 10.59 24.64 2.10
N SER A 690 10.33 23.95 3.21
CA SER A 690 9.11 24.13 4.01
C SER A 690 9.16 25.33 4.96
N GLY A 691 10.29 26.04 5.08
CA GLY A 691 10.46 27.21 5.95
C GLY A 691 10.66 26.89 7.45
N MET A 692 10.96 25.64 7.82
CA MET A 692 11.02 25.20 9.23
C MET A 692 12.30 25.60 9.97
N GLU A 693 13.39 25.92 9.29
CA GLU A 693 14.69 26.25 9.94
C GLU A 693 14.72 27.64 10.60
N ALA A 694 13.72 28.52 10.39
CA ALA A 694 13.69 29.82 11.06
C ALA A 694 13.21 29.75 12.53
N ALA A 695 12.52 28.67 12.94
CA ALA A 695 11.93 28.55 14.27
C ALA A 695 12.78 27.75 15.28
N GLU A 696 13.61 26.80 14.82
CA GLU A 696 14.37 25.92 15.73
C GLU A 696 15.73 26.50 16.18
N VAL A 697 16.18 27.63 15.62
CA VAL A 697 17.44 28.29 16.05
C VAL A 697 17.21 29.28 17.20
N GLU A 698 16.04 29.93 17.29
CA GLU A 698 15.71 30.83 18.41
C GLU A 698 15.44 30.10 19.74
N ASP A 699 14.92 28.86 19.69
CA ASP A 699 14.67 28.04 20.89
C ASP A 699 15.95 27.36 21.43
N SER A 700 16.99 27.26 20.59
CA SER A 700 18.31 26.73 21.00
C SER A 700 19.23 27.80 21.61
N LEU A 701 18.90 29.09 21.47
CA LEU A 701 19.67 30.22 22.00
C LEU A 701 19.04 30.85 23.26
N THR A 702 17.84 30.44 23.66
CA THR A 702 17.14 30.96 24.87
C THR A 702 17.25 30.06 26.11
N VAL A 703 17.85 28.86 26.02
CA VAL A 703 18.06 27.95 27.18
C VAL A 703 19.50 27.97 27.73
N ARG A 704 20.39 28.82 27.21
CA ARG A 704 21.73 29.07 27.79
C ARG A 704 21.98 30.57 28.02
N GLY A 705 21.20 31.13 28.93
CA GLY A 705 21.36 32.51 29.39
C GLY A 705 21.01 32.65 30.87
N GLY A 706 21.52 31.75 31.70
CA GLY A 706 21.46 31.86 33.16
C GLY A 706 22.86 31.82 33.74
N SER A 707 23.42 32.98 34.07
CA SER A 707 24.08 33.26 35.35
C SER A 707 24.77 34.63 35.34
N LEU A 708 24.48 35.39 36.41
CA LEU A 708 25.09 36.63 36.92
C LEU A 708 24.54 37.94 36.37
#